data_AF-A0A512IVY4-F1
#
_entry.id   AF-A0A512IVY4-F1
#
_cell.length_a   1.000
_cell.length_b   1.000
_cell.length_c   1.000
_cell.angle_alpha   90.00
_cell.angle_beta   90.00
_cell.angle_gamma   90.00
#
_symmetry.space_group_name_H-M   'P 1'
#
loop_
_entity.id
_entity.type
_entity.pdbx_description
1 polymer ?
#
loop_
_entity_poly.entity_id
_entity_poly.type
_entity_poly.pdbx_seq_one_letter_code
_entity_poly.pdbx_strand_id
1 'polypeptide(L)'
;MHLDRTRLTLKQQLLISDLLGENKNVIWLEDGSDWLIPSRANSFVLPLLPGDIIEPTLLEDWSTEIESVSDISVVYGDEYSYNGTIINPVLYFKPDFSPETLICSNYIGRCAMTIDVFIQSGGLPAQFDEVDLWAVHLGFIKQDDISVVHVETLAMHIRYRSEDLLLTSGKRSIAMLNNKIIDLGLNGTAYWPDWARRSAIQSFDIKFPDTGPTVGIIIPTKNNYKVLDVCIRSIIDKTSYSNYSIFIVNNASDDADTVAYLQDIHQQKCKVVHIPSPDSGFSYSYVNNEAVNKVDTTLILFLNDDTEVVSESWLSQMVGWMGRNGVASTGAKLLFPDNLIQHAGLVNNLLDGSLPAPAFKLQPNLLLGTMSQDNTVRNYSALTAACLLTRRELFVQSGGFDDEQFRVAYNDCDYGFRLTQLGMRHVYVPSAVLYHYEGASRGRGAGNDKVEEELNFIRKYSTWVDPYWNRNLSLDSFEFKPSTRRTSKYKSKPNNPTVALFTHNLNFEGAPLVLYDISKGLIELGNSSVIVISPQDGPLRKSYELIGAVVCVFDKADLVSGSDVKQMEINLKEISLCLKLYAVDVVIANTVLCHWGLFCGILAKLPTIWIIHESEPPFYHLQEWGIFHVELARMLFQVNYVNVFVCYSTKNVYDSIAKIDNRIVIYNGFDSKMTAITYAQFDRNKERKLFGYDKDFVFILPGTVCIRKSQVDLIFAIEMLNENIVSQTQFLIVGDRDSPYSRELHAAIENLDDNRKSRVRVVLETSDIFRYYRMADGMIFTSRMESFPRVIQEAMFCSLPIISTPVFGISEQLRDKQSALFFEPGNYKQLCECIGEIVQNEIKRTKMAELAHQSLSRFPSIVDMKLRYINLVEEAYAASESEKKITARSLIKSSTLF
;
A
#
# COMPACT_ATOMS: atom_id res chain seq x y z
N MET A 1 0.39 36.41 23.37
CA MET A 1 1.76 36.33 23.97
C MET A 1 2.36 37.72 24.09
N HIS A 2 2.78 38.16 25.28
CA HIS A 2 3.67 39.32 25.41
C HIS A 2 4.97 39.08 24.65
N LEU A 3 5.14 39.76 23.51
CA LEU A 3 6.39 39.77 22.74
C LEU A 3 7.32 40.82 23.34
N ASP A 4 8.21 40.39 24.25
CA ASP A 4 9.36 41.21 24.64
C ASP A 4 10.32 41.34 23.46
N ARG A 5 10.18 42.44 22.70
CA ARG A 5 10.97 42.76 21.51
C ARG A 5 12.47 42.82 21.79
N THR A 6 12.89 42.95 23.05
CA THR A 6 14.31 43.06 23.43
C THR A 6 15.07 41.73 23.39
N ARG A 7 14.37 40.58 23.30
CA ARG A 7 14.99 39.24 23.24
C ARG A 7 15.04 38.61 21.85
N LEU A 8 14.50 39.28 20.84
CA LEU A 8 14.56 38.80 19.45
C LEU A 8 15.92 39.13 18.83
N THR A 9 16.50 38.18 18.11
CA THR A 9 17.67 38.47 17.29
C THR A 9 17.29 39.43 16.16
N LEU A 10 18.21 40.30 15.73
CA LEU A 10 17.97 41.26 14.64
C LEU A 10 17.42 40.58 13.37
N LYS A 11 17.82 39.33 13.14
CA LYS A 11 17.37 38.49 12.02
C LYS A 11 15.90 38.04 12.15
N GLN A 12 15.42 37.77 13.37
CA GLN A 12 14.01 37.45 13.63
C GLN A 12 13.12 38.70 13.56
N GLN A 13 13.62 39.85 14.03
CA GLN A 13 12.91 41.12 13.87
C GLN A 13 12.80 41.52 12.39
N LEU A 14 13.85 41.30 11.59
CA LEU A 14 13.84 41.54 10.15
C LEU A 14 12.97 40.53 9.40
N LEU A 15 12.99 39.23 9.76
CA LEU A 15 12.12 38.23 9.14
C LEU A 15 10.64 38.50 9.44
N ILE A 16 10.33 38.92 10.67
CA ILE A 16 8.98 39.37 11.05
C ILE A 16 8.64 40.67 10.29
N SER A 17 9.57 41.62 10.17
CA SER A 17 9.36 42.86 9.38
C SER A 17 9.18 42.61 7.88
N ASP A 18 9.83 41.59 7.32
CA ASP A 18 9.74 41.21 5.90
C ASP A 18 8.47 40.38 5.62
N LEU A 19 8.04 39.52 6.56
CA LEU A 19 6.71 38.89 6.56
C LEU A 19 5.60 39.94 6.78
N LEU A 20 5.88 40.98 7.56
CA LEU A 20 5.02 42.12 7.86
C LEU A 20 5.24 43.31 6.92
N GLY A 21 5.74 43.10 5.70
CA GLY A 21 5.75 44.13 4.67
C GLY A 21 4.32 44.59 4.39
N GLU A 22 3.84 45.60 5.13
CA GLU A 22 2.52 46.26 5.04
C GLU A 22 1.32 45.36 4.68
N ASN A 23 1.29 44.11 5.15
CA ASN A 23 0.20 43.21 4.79
C ASN A 23 -1.00 43.47 5.71
N LYS A 24 -1.94 44.32 5.26
CA LYS A 24 -3.16 44.79 5.99
C LYS A 24 -4.16 43.67 6.38
N ASN A 25 -3.76 42.40 6.28
CA ASN A 25 -4.61 41.21 6.35
C ASN A 25 -4.31 40.26 7.52
N VAL A 26 -3.23 40.47 8.31
CA VAL A 26 -2.96 39.69 9.53
C VAL A 26 -3.02 40.60 10.76
N ILE A 27 -3.85 40.24 11.75
CA ILE A 27 -4.02 41.00 12.99
C ILE A 27 -3.65 40.09 14.16
N TRP A 28 -2.65 40.50 14.95
CA TRP A 28 -2.28 39.83 16.19
C TRP A 28 -3.10 40.39 17.35
N LEU A 29 -3.84 39.52 18.04
CA LEU A 29 -4.58 39.86 19.26
C LEU A 29 -3.77 39.38 20.49
N GLU A 30 -3.48 40.29 21.42
CA GLU A 30 -2.73 39.99 22.66
C GLU A 30 -3.68 39.66 23.83
N ASP A 31 -3.16 38.90 24.81
CA ASP A 31 -3.89 38.49 26.02
C ASP A 31 -4.44 39.72 26.78
N GLY A 32 -5.68 39.63 27.25
CA GLY A 32 -6.30 40.64 28.11
C GLY A 32 -7.03 41.79 27.42
N SER A 33 -7.20 41.73 26.09
CA SER A 33 -8.11 42.62 25.37
C SER A 33 -9.51 41.99 25.24
N ASP A 34 -10.58 42.77 25.39
CA ASP A 34 -11.89 42.38 24.86
C ASP A 34 -11.70 42.19 23.35
N TRP A 35 -11.70 40.94 22.87
CA TRP A 35 -11.38 40.63 21.48
C TRP A 35 -12.44 41.22 20.54
N LEU A 36 -12.23 42.46 20.10
CA LEU A 36 -12.97 43.07 19.01
C LEU A 36 -12.41 42.49 17.71
N ILE A 37 -12.88 41.30 17.34
CA ILE A 37 -12.51 40.65 16.08
C ILE A 37 -13.25 41.38 14.94
N PRO A 38 -12.55 42.10 14.04
CA PRO A 38 -13.22 42.79 12.95
C PRO A 38 -13.80 41.78 11.97
N SER A 39 -15.12 41.72 11.88
CA SER A 39 -15.84 40.87 10.92
C SER A 39 -15.55 41.30 9.49
N ARG A 40 -14.70 40.54 8.79
CA ARG A 40 -14.51 40.62 7.34
C ARG A 40 -14.83 39.23 6.75
N ALA A 41 -15.41 39.21 5.55
CA ALA A 41 -15.63 37.95 4.83
C ALA A 41 -14.29 37.21 4.64
N ASN A 42 -14.30 35.87 4.72
CA ASN A 42 -13.13 35.00 4.58
C ASN A 42 -12.00 35.28 5.59
N SER A 43 -12.35 35.69 6.81
CA SER A 43 -11.39 35.87 7.90
C SER A 43 -11.38 34.68 8.85
N PHE A 44 -10.16 34.27 9.23
CA PHE A 44 -9.93 33.14 10.12
C PHE A 44 -9.23 33.57 11.41
N VAL A 45 -9.53 32.87 12.49
CA VAL A 45 -8.88 32.96 13.80
C VAL A 45 -8.03 31.71 13.98
N LEU A 46 -6.71 31.89 14.18
CA LEU A 46 -5.77 30.82 14.53
C LEU A 46 -5.32 31.00 15.99
N PRO A 47 -5.88 30.25 16.95
CA PRO A 47 -5.43 30.29 18.34
C PRO A 47 -4.02 29.68 18.46
N LEU A 48 -3.12 30.34 19.18
CA LEU A 48 -1.75 29.85 19.45
C LEU A 48 -1.50 29.78 20.96
N LEU A 49 -0.78 28.76 21.41
CA LEU A 49 -0.34 28.65 22.79
C LEU A 49 1.12 29.09 22.95
N PRO A 50 1.53 29.51 24.16
CA PRO A 50 2.92 29.86 24.42
C PRO A 50 3.91 28.74 24.07
N GLY A 51 4.82 29.03 23.13
CA GLY A 51 5.86 28.13 22.66
C GLY A 51 5.60 27.48 21.29
N ASP A 52 4.44 27.72 20.69
CA ASP A 52 4.17 27.30 19.31
C ASP A 52 5.01 28.15 18.32
N ILE A 53 5.47 27.50 17.24
CA ILE A 53 6.22 28.14 16.15
C ILE A 53 5.54 27.74 14.84
N ILE A 54 5.22 28.73 14.01
CA ILE A 54 4.60 28.53 12.70
C ILE A 54 5.70 28.32 11.65
N GLU A 55 5.53 27.34 10.77
CA GLU A 55 6.43 27.15 9.62
C GLU A 55 6.30 28.30 8.61
N PRO A 56 7.39 28.73 7.97
CA PRO A 56 7.36 29.87 7.04
C PRO A 56 6.36 29.74 5.89
N THR A 57 6.02 28.51 5.47
CA THR A 57 5.09 28.25 4.37
C THR A 57 3.63 28.13 4.81
N LEU A 58 3.33 28.04 6.11
CA LEU A 58 1.97 27.72 6.60
C LEU A 58 0.90 28.62 5.98
N LEU A 59 1.12 29.94 6.01
CA LEU A 59 0.12 30.90 5.52
C LEU A 59 -0.10 30.79 4.02
N GLU A 60 0.95 30.50 3.24
CA GLU A 60 0.86 30.30 1.78
C GLU A 60 0.16 28.98 1.45
N ASP A 61 0.54 27.89 2.15
CA ASP A 61 -0.04 26.57 1.98
C ASP A 61 -1.53 26.58 2.31
N TRP A 62 -1.91 27.21 3.43
CA TRP A 62 -3.30 27.31 3.87
C TRP A 62 -4.10 28.31 3.04
N SER A 63 -3.54 29.45 2.63
CA SER A 63 -4.26 30.40 1.76
C SER A 63 -4.57 29.77 0.40
N THR A 64 -3.63 29.01 -0.16
CA THR A 64 -3.83 28.30 -1.44
C THR A 64 -4.97 27.30 -1.33
N GLU A 65 -5.01 26.53 -0.24
CA GLU A 65 -6.11 25.57 -0.02
C GLU A 65 -7.45 26.30 0.18
N ILE A 66 -7.47 27.39 0.97
CA ILE A 66 -8.66 28.24 1.21
C ILE A 66 -9.21 28.84 -0.08
N GLU A 67 -8.35 29.25 -1.02
CA GLU A 67 -8.77 29.78 -2.33
C GLU A 67 -9.26 28.68 -3.28
N SER A 68 -8.76 27.45 -3.12
CA SER A 68 -9.08 26.32 -3.99
C SER A 68 -10.41 25.64 -3.67
N VAL A 69 -10.92 25.82 -2.45
CA VAL A 69 -12.16 25.19 -1.95
C VAL A 69 -13.11 26.27 -1.45
N SER A 70 -14.33 26.32 -1.98
CA SER A 70 -15.35 27.26 -1.50
C SER A 70 -15.85 26.88 -0.09
N ASP A 71 -16.18 27.89 0.72
CA ASP A 71 -16.89 27.74 2.00
C ASP A 71 -16.15 26.93 3.09
N ILE A 72 -14.82 27.00 3.13
CA ILE A 72 -14.03 26.41 4.24
C ILE A 72 -14.35 27.09 5.56
N SER A 73 -14.70 26.27 6.56
CA SER A 73 -15.01 26.70 7.92
C SER A 73 -13.82 26.53 8.86
N VAL A 74 -13.06 25.45 8.70
CA VAL A 74 -11.91 25.11 9.56
C VAL A 74 -10.79 24.55 8.70
N VAL A 75 -9.55 24.99 8.94
CA VAL A 75 -8.35 24.42 8.33
C VAL A 75 -7.35 24.04 9.42
N TYR A 76 -6.73 22.87 9.29
CA TYR A 76 -5.65 22.43 10.17
C TYR A 76 -4.55 21.73 9.38
N GLY A 77 -3.37 21.61 9.98
CA GLY A 77 -2.20 20.96 9.37
C GLY A 77 -1.53 19.96 10.29
N ASP A 78 -0.54 19.24 9.75
CA ASP A 78 0.30 18.33 10.53
C ASP A 78 1.23 19.12 11.46
N GLU A 79 1.59 18.52 12.58
CA GLU A 79 2.39 19.17 13.62
C GLU A 79 3.63 18.33 13.95
N TYR A 80 4.61 18.95 14.61
CA TYR A 80 5.70 18.22 15.22
C TYR A 80 6.13 18.84 16.55
N SER A 81 6.81 18.07 17.39
CA SER A 81 7.35 18.54 18.67
C SER A 81 8.71 17.92 18.96
N TYR A 82 9.55 18.60 19.72
CA TYR A 82 10.82 18.05 20.20
C TYR A 82 11.22 18.63 21.56
N ASN A 83 11.97 17.86 22.35
CA ASN A 83 12.48 18.31 23.63
C ASN A 83 13.91 18.88 23.48
N GLY A 84 14.03 20.21 23.36
CA GLY A 84 15.32 20.90 23.31
C GLY A 84 15.96 20.96 21.92
N THR A 85 16.34 19.82 21.33
CA THR A 85 16.97 19.76 20.00
C THR A 85 16.08 19.06 18.97
N ILE A 86 16.14 19.50 17.70
CA ILE A 86 15.35 18.97 16.56
C ILE A 86 15.84 17.57 16.11
N ILE A 87 16.77 16.96 16.83
CA ILE A 87 17.34 15.66 16.46
C ILE A 87 16.31 14.59 16.85
N ASN A 88 15.47 14.19 15.90
CA ASN A 88 14.32 13.27 16.01
C ASN A 88 13.06 13.90 16.61
N PRO A 89 12.35 14.77 15.86
CA PRO A 89 11.06 15.28 16.31
C PRO A 89 10.01 14.16 16.37
N VAL A 90 9.06 14.31 17.29
CA VAL A 90 7.80 13.57 17.25
C VAL A 90 6.93 14.20 16.16
N LEU A 91 6.57 13.43 15.15
CA LEU A 91 5.74 13.86 14.02
C LEU A 91 4.29 13.44 14.26
N TYR A 92 3.36 14.38 14.07
CA TYR A 92 1.93 14.17 14.20
C TYR A 92 1.26 14.28 12.83
N PHE A 93 1.30 13.16 12.07
CA PHE A 93 0.61 13.01 10.80
C PHE A 93 -0.86 12.64 11.03
N LYS A 94 -1.75 13.59 10.77
CA LYS A 94 -3.16 13.52 11.13
C LYS A 94 -3.99 12.93 9.98
N PRO A 95 -5.10 12.22 10.25
CA PRO A 95 -6.07 11.89 9.21
C PRO A 95 -6.85 13.15 8.78
N ASP A 96 -7.64 13.05 7.71
CA ASP A 96 -8.74 13.99 7.47
C ASP A 96 -9.73 14.03 8.65
N PHE A 97 -10.65 14.99 8.59
CA PHE A 97 -11.55 15.30 9.68
C PHE A 97 -12.38 14.09 10.13
N SER A 98 -12.23 13.75 11.41
CA SER A 98 -12.74 12.54 12.05
C SER A 98 -13.38 12.92 13.39
N PRO A 99 -14.69 13.21 13.42
CA PRO A 99 -15.35 13.77 14.60
C PRO A 99 -15.35 12.79 15.78
N GLU A 100 -15.48 11.47 15.53
CA GLU A 100 -15.43 10.48 16.60
C GLU A 100 -14.03 10.35 17.22
N THR A 101 -12.97 10.45 16.40
CA THR A 101 -11.58 10.54 16.91
C THR A 101 -11.37 11.82 17.71
N LEU A 102 -11.90 12.96 17.23
CA LEU A 102 -11.77 14.25 17.91
C LEU A 102 -12.39 14.26 19.30
N ILE A 103 -13.44 13.47 19.54
CA ILE A 103 -14.06 13.32 20.87
C ILE A 103 -13.14 12.57 21.84
N CYS A 104 -12.33 11.66 21.32
CA CYS A 104 -11.45 10.80 22.12
C CYS A 104 -10.02 11.36 22.23
N SER A 105 -9.62 12.25 21.33
CA SER A 105 -8.30 12.86 21.30
C SER A 105 -8.34 14.21 20.57
N ASN A 106 -7.70 15.24 21.10
CA ASN A 106 -7.56 16.54 20.43
C ASN A 106 -6.52 16.47 19.29
N TYR A 107 -6.70 15.56 18.33
CA TYR A 107 -5.71 15.26 17.31
C TYR A 107 -5.52 16.40 16.30
N ILE A 108 -6.54 17.25 16.10
CA ILE A 108 -6.44 18.37 15.15
C ILE A 108 -5.50 19.47 15.65
N GLY A 109 -5.24 19.56 16.96
CA GLY A 109 -4.22 20.44 17.52
C GLY A 109 -4.52 21.93 17.28
N ARG A 110 -3.68 22.64 16.54
CA ARG A 110 -3.90 24.03 16.12
C ARG A 110 -4.66 24.05 14.80
N CYS A 111 -5.82 24.70 14.80
CA CYS A 111 -6.61 24.93 13.61
C CYS A 111 -6.97 26.41 13.49
N ALA A 112 -7.10 26.88 12.24
CA ALA A 112 -7.72 28.16 11.95
C ALA A 112 -9.21 27.94 11.66
N MET A 113 -10.07 28.75 12.25
CA MET A 113 -11.52 28.67 12.11
C MET A 113 -12.04 30.00 11.59
N THR A 114 -13.11 29.99 10.78
CA THR A 114 -13.80 31.24 10.46
C THR A 114 -14.29 31.92 11.75
N ILE A 115 -14.33 33.25 11.76
CA ILE A 115 -14.73 34.02 12.95
C ILE A 115 -16.10 33.56 13.46
N ASP A 116 -17.05 33.33 12.56
CA ASP A 116 -18.41 32.90 12.91
C ASP A 116 -18.41 31.53 13.59
N VAL A 117 -17.67 30.56 13.04
CA VAL A 117 -17.54 29.22 13.65
C VAL A 117 -16.85 29.29 15.00
N PHE A 118 -15.80 30.10 15.14
CA PHE A 118 -15.10 30.30 16.40
C PHE A 118 -16.02 30.85 17.50
N ILE A 119 -16.80 31.90 17.19
CA ILE A 119 -17.74 32.52 18.13
C ILE A 119 -18.88 31.57 18.48
N GLN A 120 -19.50 30.92 17.49
CA GLN A 120 -20.63 30.00 17.70
C GLN A 120 -20.22 28.75 18.49
N SER A 121 -18.94 28.38 18.43
CA SER A 121 -18.38 27.26 19.19
C SER A 121 -18.04 27.61 20.65
N GLY A 122 -18.32 28.85 21.08
CA GLY A 122 -18.15 29.34 22.45
C GLY A 122 -16.98 30.30 22.63
N GLY A 123 -16.11 30.46 21.61
CA GLY A 123 -14.88 31.24 21.71
C GLY A 123 -13.94 30.74 22.81
N LEU A 124 -12.92 31.54 23.11
CA LEU A 124 -11.95 31.22 24.16
C LEU A 124 -12.04 32.23 25.32
N PRO A 125 -11.71 31.82 26.56
CA PRO A 125 -11.50 32.76 27.65
C PRO A 125 -10.24 33.61 27.44
N ALA A 126 -10.15 34.75 28.13
CA ALA A 126 -9.00 35.68 28.04
C ALA A 126 -7.64 35.03 28.38
N GLN A 127 -7.66 33.95 29.17
CA GLN A 127 -6.53 33.03 29.33
C GLN A 127 -7.07 31.64 29.04
N PHE A 128 -6.49 30.95 28.07
CA PHE A 128 -6.93 29.63 27.64
C PHE A 128 -5.75 28.67 27.52
N ASP A 129 -6.04 27.37 27.62
CA ASP A 129 -5.07 26.30 27.35
C ASP A 129 -5.59 25.35 26.26
N GLU A 130 -4.90 24.22 26.11
CA GLU A 130 -5.25 23.16 25.15
C GLU A 130 -6.60 22.49 25.40
N VAL A 131 -7.08 22.47 26.65
CA VAL A 131 -8.38 21.88 27.02
C VAL A 131 -9.50 22.84 26.65
N ASP A 132 -9.29 24.14 26.86
CA ASP A 132 -10.22 25.19 26.39
C ASP A 132 -10.32 25.19 24.87
N LEU A 133 -9.18 25.08 24.16
CA LEU A 133 -9.16 24.97 22.71
C LEU A 133 -9.89 23.71 22.22
N TRP A 134 -9.69 22.57 22.88
CA TRP A 134 -10.43 21.35 22.54
C TRP A 134 -11.94 21.49 22.77
N ALA A 135 -12.36 22.20 23.82
CA ALA A 135 -13.77 22.47 24.08
C ALA A 135 -14.45 23.30 22.97
N VAL A 136 -13.70 24.21 22.33
CA VAL A 136 -14.13 24.94 21.11
C VAL A 136 -14.22 23.99 19.93
N HIS A 137 -13.24 23.09 19.76
CA HIS A 137 -13.29 22.10 18.68
C HIS A 137 -14.52 21.20 18.77
N LEU A 138 -14.84 20.72 19.98
CA LEU A 138 -16.07 19.96 20.23
C LEU A 138 -17.35 20.82 20.09
N GLY A 139 -17.22 22.14 20.11
CA GLY A 139 -18.32 23.06 19.81
C GLY A 139 -18.66 23.09 18.32
N PHE A 140 -17.66 23.13 17.45
CA PHE A 140 -17.92 23.23 16.00
C PHE A 140 -18.48 21.92 15.44
N ILE A 141 -18.09 20.73 15.95
CA ILE A 141 -18.62 19.45 15.45
C ILE A 141 -20.14 19.26 15.67
N LYS A 142 -20.79 20.15 16.42
CA LYS A 142 -22.25 20.18 16.62
C LYS A 142 -22.99 20.93 15.52
N GLN A 143 -22.33 21.85 14.84
CA GLN A 143 -22.97 22.66 13.81
C GLN A 143 -23.15 21.82 12.55
N ASP A 144 -24.30 22.00 11.91
CA ASP A 144 -24.55 21.43 10.59
C ASP A 144 -23.68 22.16 9.54
N ASP A 145 -23.33 21.50 8.44
CA ASP A 145 -22.63 22.08 7.29
C ASP A 145 -21.23 22.70 7.54
N ILE A 146 -20.46 22.19 8.51
CA ILE A 146 -19.05 22.59 8.66
C ILE A 146 -18.16 21.88 7.64
N SER A 147 -17.47 22.69 6.84
CA SER A 147 -16.36 22.24 5.98
C SER A 147 -15.03 22.32 6.74
N VAL A 148 -14.47 21.17 7.08
CA VAL A 148 -13.15 21.04 7.71
C VAL A 148 -12.14 20.49 6.70
N VAL A 149 -11.03 21.19 6.50
CA VAL A 149 -9.97 20.80 5.56
C VAL A 149 -8.66 20.54 6.31
N HIS A 150 -8.04 19.41 5.99
CA HIS A 150 -6.69 19.08 6.43
C HIS A 150 -5.69 19.39 5.31
N VAL A 151 -4.67 20.17 5.63
CA VAL A 151 -3.50 20.36 4.77
C VAL A 151 -2.39 19.47 5.30
N GLU A 152 -2.11 18.35 4.64
CA GLU A 152 -1.08 17.37 5.05
C GLU A 152 0.35 17.89 4.77
N THR A 153 0.67 19.07 5.31
CA THR A 153 2.00 19.66 5.41
C THR A 153 2.33 19.85 6.88
N LEU A 154 3.61 19.71 7.24
CA LEU A 154 4.07 20.10 8.57
C LEU A 154 3.93 21.61 8.68
N ALA A 155 2.90 22.05 9.40
CA ALA A 155 2.49 23.43 9.48
C ALA A 155 3.15 24.13 10.69
N MET A 156 3.31 23.40 11.79
CA MET A 156 3.72 24.02 13.06
C MET A 156 4.57 23.10 13.93
N HIS A 157 5.51 23.71 14.64
CA HIS A 157 6.10 23.13 15.83
C HIS A 157 5.25 23.48 17.06
N ILE A 158 4.74 22.47 17.75
CA ILE A 158 4.04 22.63 19.02
C ILE A 158 5.00 22.38 20.19
N ARG A 159 4.78 23.12 21.28
CA ARG A 159 5.58 22.97 22.50
C ARG A 159 5.56 21.52 23.00
N TYR A 160 6.75 20.96 23.25
CA TYR A 160 6.87 19.69 23.97
C TYR A 160 6.29 19.80 25.38
N ARG A 161 5.45 18.84 25.75
CA ARG A 161 4.72 18.81 27.02
C ARG A 161 5.40 17.86 28.00
N SER A 162 5.62 18.32 29.23
CA SER A 162 6.08 17.45 30.31
C SER A 162 4.98 16.49 30.73
N GLU A 163 5.37 15.36 31.30
CA GLU A 163 4.46 14.37 31.85
C GLU A 163 3.48 14.98 32.87
N ASP A 164 3.99 15.82 33.79
CA ASP A 164 3.17 16.51 34.80
C ASP A 164 2.08 17.40 34.20
N LEU A 165 2.40 18.11 33.10
CA LEU A 165 1.46 18.96 32.40
C LEU A 165 0.35 18.11 31.76
N LEU A 166 0.73 17.02 31.09
CA LEU A 166 -0.22 16.07 30.48
C LEU A 166 -1.13 15.43 31.55
N LEU A 167 -0.58 15.01 32.69
CA LEU A 167 -1.38 14.46 33.79
C LEU A 167 -2.38 15.46 34.36
N THR A 168 -2.02 16.74 34.43
CA THR A 168 -2.90 17.81 34.90
C THR A 168 -4.00 18.12 33.88
N SER A 169 -3.63 18.36 32.62
CA SER A 169 -4.56 18.61 31.51
C SER A 169 -5.53 17.44 31.30
N GLY A 170 -5.08 16.20 31.51
CA GLY A 170 -5.93 15.03 31.30
C GLY A 170 -7.06 14.92 32.32
N LYS A 171 -6.82 15.28 33.58
CA LYS A 171 -7.90 15.36 34.60
C LYS A 171 -8.92 16.43 34.24
N ARG A 172 -8.46 17.60 33.77
CA ARG A 172 -9.33 18.69 33.30
C ARG A 172 -10.13 18.27 32.06
N SER A 173 -9.50 17.54 31.15
CA SER A 173 -10.11 17.03 29.93
C SER A 173 -11.30 16.11 30.21
N ILE A 174 -11.21 15.22 31.21
CA ILE A 174 -12.35 14.37 31.62
C ILE A 174 -13.55 15.20 32.07
N ALA A 175 -13.33 16.25 32.86
CA ALA A 175 -14.42 17.13 33.30
C ALA A 175 -15.04 17.87 32.11
N MET A 176 -14.21 18.38 31.19
CA MET A 176 -14.66 19.04 29.97
C MET A 176 -15.46 18.08 29.07
N LEU A 177 -14.95 16.87 28.83
CA LEU A 177 -15.61 15.86 28.01
C LEU A 177 -16.97 15.47 28.58
N ASN A 178 -17.07 15.19 29.88
CA ASN A 178 -18.35 14.85 30.50
C ASN A 178 -19.40 15.96 30.35
N ASN A 179 -18.98 17.23 30.29
CA ASN A 179 -19.89 18.34 30.00
C ASN A 179 -20.29 18.39 28.51
N LYS A 180 -19.36 18.08 27.59
CA LYS A 180 -19.57 18.20 26.14
C LYS A 180 -20.25 16.99 25.49
N ILE A 181 -20.00 15.76 25.95
CA ILE A 181 -20.52 14.54 25.29
C ILE A 181 -22.05 14.48 25.27
N ILE A 182 -22.71 15.03 26.29
CA ILE A 182 -24.17 15.12 26.36
C ILE A 182 -24.70 16.02 25.23
N ASP A 183 -24.07 17.17 25.01
CA ASP A 183 -24.42 18.10 23.92
C ASP A 183 -24.18 17.49 22.53
N LEU A 184 -23.30 16.49 22.44
CA LEU A 184 -22.96 15.73 21.24
C LEU A 184 -23.86 14.50 21.02
N GLY A 185 -24.91 14.34 21.84
CA GLY A 185 -25.87 13.24 21.74
C GLY A 185 -25.36 11.89 22.26
N LEU A 186 -24.27 11.88 23.02
CA LEU A 186 -23.68 10.66 23.56
C LEU A 186 -24.15 10.44 24.99
N ASN A 187 -24.74 9.27 25.24
CA ASN A 187 -25.17 8.85 26.58
C ASN A 187 -24.10 7.94 27.20
N GLY A 188 -23.15 8.54 27.92
CA GLY A 188 -22.05 7.80 28.55
C GLY A 188 -21.25 8.66 29.51
N THR A 189 -20.14 8.13 30.00
CA THR A 189 -19.21 8.86 30.89
C THR A 189 -17.80 8.77 30.34
N ALA A 190 -17.18 9.92 30.10
CA ALA A 190 -15.79 9.98 29.64
C ALA A 190 -14.85 9.46 30.74
N TYR A 191 -13.89 8.62 30.35
CA TYR A 191 -12.84 8.11 31.22
C TYR A 191 -11.48 8.17 30.52
N TRP A 192 -10.41 8.11 31.32
CA TRP A 192 -9.04 8.09 30.83
C TRP A 192 -8.50 6.66 30.97
N PRO A 193 -8.32 5.91 29.86
CA PRO A 193 -7.84 4.54 29.93
C PRO A 193 -6.52 4.42 30.70
N ASP A 194 -6.36 3.32 31.45
CA ASP A 194 -5.18 3.12 32.31
C ASP A 194 -3.86 3.05 31.53
N TRP A 195 -3.88 2.56 30.29
CA TRP A 195 -2.70 2.60 29.42
C TRP A 195 -2.33 4.04 29.06
N ALA A 196 -3.30 4.86 28.68
CA ALA A 196 -3.09 6.24 28.27
C ALA A 196 -2.62 7.11 29.44
N ARG A 197 -3.25 6.94 30.61
CA ARG A 197 -2.89 7.64 31.84
C ARG A 197 -1.47 7.32 32.31
N ARG A 198 -1.07 6.04 32.29
CA ARG A 198 0.29 5.61 32.69
C ARG A 198 1.38 6.08 31.73
N SER A 199 1.03 6.30 30.47
CA SER A 199 1.95 6.81 29.45
C SER A 199 1.81 8.32 29.23
N ALA A 200 1.01 9.01 30.05
CA ALA A 200 0.67 10.43 29.93
C ALA A 200 0.17 10.86 28.54
N ILE A 201 -0.53 9.98 27.84
CA ILE A 201 -1.11 10.24 26.52
C ILE A 201 -2.52 10.80 26.67
N GLN A 202 -2.82 11.90 25.98
CA GLN A 202 -4.15 12.53 25.94
C GLN A 202 -5.10 11.77 24.99
N SER A 203 -5.35 10.50 25.29
CA SER A 203 -6.34 9.66 24.61
C SER A 203 -7.37 9.19 25.65
N PHE A 204 -8.64 9.35 25.33
CA PHE A 204 -9.78 9.17 26.21
C PHE A 204 -10.81 8.25 25.52
N ASP A 205 -11.75 7.74 26.29
CA ASP A 205 -12.85 6.93 25.76
C ASP A 205 -14.13 7.20 26.56
N ILE A 206 -15.27 6.74 26.05
CA ILE A 206 -16.58 6.94 26.65
C ILE A 206 -17.12 5.60 27.09
N LYS A 207 -17.39 5.46 28.38
CA LYS A 207 -18.07 4.28 28.91
C LYS A 207 -19.56 4.40 28.66
N PHE A 208 -20.07 3.59 27.73
CA PHE A 208 -21.50 3.53 27.40
C PHE A 208 -22.30 2.58 28.31
N PRO A 209 -23.62 2.80 28.50
CA PRO A 209 -24.52 1.92 29.24
C PRO A 209 -24.68 0.53 28.63
N ASP A 210 -24.93 -0.47 29.48
CA ASP A 210 -25.21 -1.86 29.10
C ASP A 210 -26.68 -2.11 28.67
N THR A 211 -27.37 -1.04 28.27
CA THR A 211 -28.78 -1.05 27.86
C THR A 211 -28.96 -0.18 26.61
N GLY A 212 -29.96 -0.48 25.79
CA GLY A 212 -30.21 0.26 24.56
C GLY A 212 -31.04 -0.52 23.54
N PRO A 213 -30.90 -0.22 22.23
CA PRO A 213 -31.60 -0.90 21.15
C PRO A 213 -31.37 -2.42 21.10
N THR A 214 -32.28 -3.16 20.47
CA THR A 214 -32.10 -4.61 20.27
C THR A 214 -30.96 -4.89 19.29
N VAL A 215 -30.09 -5.83 19.62
CA VAL A 215 -28.99 -6.30 18.74
C VAL A 215 -29.23 -7.75 18.34
N GLY A 216 -29.25 -8.01 17.03
CA GLY A 216 -29.21 -9.37 16.49
C GLY A 216 -27.78 -9.73 16.09
N ILE A 217 -27.17 -10.68 16.80
CA ILE A 217 -25.83 -11.20 16.49
C ILE A 217 -25.98 -12.33 15.49
N ILE A 218 -25.52 -12.14 14.26
CA ILE A 218 -25.61 -13.10 13.16
C ILE A 218 -24.27 -13.82 13.05
N ILE A 219 -24.29 -15.15 13.23
CA ILE A 219 -23.11 -16.02 13.23
C ILE A 219 -23.28 -17.12 12.18
N PRO A 220 -22.75 -16.96 10.95
CA PRO A 220 -22.75 -18.02 9.96
C PRO A 220 -21.75 -19.12 10.32
N THR A 221 -22.15 -20.38 10.14
CA THR A 221 -21.30 -21.53 10.45
C THR A 221 -21.55 -22.71 9.51
N LYS A 222 -20.49 -23.50 9.25
CA LYS A 222 -20.56 -24.79 8.55
C LYS A 222 -19.50 -25.73 9.12
N ASN A 223 -19.94 -26.86 9.67
CA ASN A 223 -19.08 -27.92 10.20
C ASN A 223 -18.00 -27.49 11.21
N ASN A 224 -18.32 -26.53 12.09
CA ASN A 224 -17.32 -25.89 12.96
C ASN A 224 -17.73 -25.87 14.45
N TYR A 225 -18.44 -26.91 14.92
CA TYR A 225 -18.99 -26.97 16.29
C TYR A 225 -18.00 -26.54 17.38
N LYS A 226 -16.76 -27.06 17.37
CA LYS A 226 -15.80 -26.85 18.46
C LYS A 226 -15.46 -25.37 18.67
N VAL A 227 -15.32 -24.62 17.58
CA VAL A 227 -14.95 -23.21 17.65
C VAL A 227 -16.21 -22.35 17.85
N LEU A 228 -17.31 -22.71 17.18
CA LEU A 228 -18.62 -22.08 17.36
C LEU A 228 -19.06 -22.09 18.83
N ASP A 229 -18.87 -23.20 19.53
CA ASP A 229 -19.25 -23.32 20.94
C ASP A 229 -18.43 -22.42 21.87
N VAL A 230 -17.14 -22.21 21.57
CA VAL A 230 -16.31 -21.22 22.28
C VAL A 230 -16.83 -19.81 22.03
N CYS A 231 -17.16 -19.48 20.77
CA CYS A 231 -17.73 -18.19 20.41
C CYS A 231 -19.03 -17.92 21.19
N ILE A 232 -20.01 -18.82 21.12
CA ILE A 232 -21.31 -18.65 21.76
C ILE A 232 -21.19 -18.55 23.28
N ARG A 233 -20.42 -19.44 23.92
CA ARG A 233 -20.21 -19.38 25.38
C ARG A 233 -19.55 -18.07 25.78
N SER A 234 -18.53 -17.61 25.05
CA SER A 234 -17.87 -16.35 25.36
C SER A 234 -18.82 -15.14 25.28
N ILE A 235 -19.76 -15.13 24.33
CA ILE A 235 -20.79 -14.08 24.23
C ILE A 235 -21.71 -14.13 25.44
N ILE A 236 -22.21 -15.31 25.80
CA ILE A 236 -23.18 -15.48 26.89
C ILE A 236 -22.56 -15.18 28.25
N ASP A 237 -21.35 -15.67 28.49
CA ASP A 237 -20.68 -15.60 29.78
C ASP A 237 -20.09 -14.22 30.06
N LYS A 238 -19.61 -13.48 29.03
CA LYS A 238 -18.86 -12.24 29.21
C LYS A 238 -19.63 -10.97 28.84
N THR A 239 -20.63 -11.01 27.96
CA THR A 239 -21.27 -9.78 27.44
C THR A 239 -22.13 -9.10 28.50
N SER A 240 -21.77 -7.87 28.88
CA SER A 240 -22.54 -7.07 29.84
C SER A 240 -23.81 -6.46 29.25
N TYR A 241 -23.82 -6.15 27.94
CA TYR A 241 -24.99 -5.58 27.26
C TYR A 241 -26.20 -6.52 27.34
N SER A 242 -27.34 -5.98 27.73
CA SER A 242 -28.50 -6.81 28.10
C SER A 242 -29.38 -7.21 26.90
N ASN A 243 -29.54 -6.34 25.90
CA ASN A 243 -30.59 -6.44 24.89
C ASN A 243 -30.11 -7.03 23.56
N TYR A 244 -29.69 -8.30 23.58
CA TYR A 244 -29.23 -9.00 22.38
C TYR A 244 -29.83 -10.40 22.22
N SER A 245 -29.81 -10.91 20.98
CA SER A 245 -30.13 -12.29 20.63
C SER A 245 -29.12 -12.82 19.61
N ILE A 246 -28.79 -14.11 19.71
CA ILE A 246 -27.81 -14.80 18.86
C ILE A 246 -28.57 -15.61 17.81
N PHE A 247 -28.28 -15.35 16.54
CA PHE A 247 -28.83 -16.03 15.37
C PHE A 247 -27.71 -16.84 14.70
N ILE A 248 -27.73 -18.15 14.94
CA ILE A 248 -26.74 -19.08 14.39
C ILE A 248 -27.23 -19.50 13.01
N VAL A 249 -26.52 -19.09 11.97
CA VAL A 249 -26.91 -19.34 10.58
C VAL A 249 -26.20 -20.60 10.09
N ASN A 250 -26.91 -21.72 10.15
CA ASN A 250 -26.40 -23.01 9.69
C ASN A 250 -26.41 -23.07 8.16
N ASN A 251 -25.22 -23.07 7.56
CA ASN A 251 -25.02 -23.14 6.12
C ASN A 251 -24.79 -24.58 5.64
N ALA A 252 -25.81 -25.41 5.85
CA ALA A 252 -25.82 -26.82 5.46
C ALA A 252 -24.67 -27.65 6.07
N SER A 253 -24.50 -27.58 7.39
CA SER A 253 -23.62 -28.50 8.11
C SER A 253 -24.08 -29.96 7.93
N ASP A 254 -23.12 -30.86 7.68
CA ASP A 254 -23.33 -32.28 7.40
C ASP A 254 -22.47 -33.22 8.26
N ASP A 255 -21.59 -32.70 9.12
CA ASP A 255 -20.91 -33.51 10.13
C ASP A 255 -21.82 -33.76 11.34
N ALA A 256 -21.71 -34.95 11.91
CA ALA A 256 -22.59 -35.41 12.98
C ALA A 256 -22.50 -34.55 14.25
N ASP A 257 -21.31 -34.06 14.59
CA ASP A 257 -21.07 -33.29 15.81
C ASP A 257 -21.75 -31.92 15.74
N THR A 258 -21.57 -31.19 14.63
CA THR A 258 -22.21 -29.88 14.44
C THR A 258 -23.72 -29.99 14.31
N VAL A 259 -24.23 -31.01 13.61
CA VAL A 259 -25.69 -31.23 13.52
C VAL A 259 -26.29 -31.51 14.90
N ALA A 260 -25.67 -32.39 15.70
CA ALA A 260 -26.13 -32.69 17.05
C ALA A 260 -26.09 -31.45 17.96
N TYR A 261 -24.99 -30.69 17.90
CA TYR A 261 -24.85 -29.45 18.66
C TYR A 261 -25.93 -28.43 18.33
N LEU A 262 -26.20 -28.20 17.04
CA LEU A 262 -27.22 -27.23 16.60
C LEU A 262 -28.66 -27.65 16.96
N GLN A 263 -28.92 -28.94 17.12
CA GLN A 263 -30.21 -29.45 17.60
C GLN A 263 -30.37 -29.28 19.13
N ASP A 264 -29.27 -29.33 19.88
CA ASP A 264 -29.29 -29.23 21.34
C ASP A 264 -29.16 -27.78 21.83
N ILE A 265 -28.60 -26.88 21.02
CA ILE A 265 -28.31 -25.48 21.39
C ILE A 265 -29.56 -24.59 21.39
N HIS A 266 -30.54 -24.97 22.20
CA HIS A 266 -31.71 -24.17 22.50
C HIS A 266 -31.54 -23.51 23.87
N GLN A 267 -30.96 -22.31 23.86
CA GLN A 267 -30.85 -21.44 25.03
C GLN A 267 -31.77 -20.23 24.88
N GLN A 268 -32.09 -19.55 25.99
CA GLN A 268 -33.00 -18.38 25.99
C GLN A 268 -32.59 -17.28 24.98
N LYS A 269 -31.30 -17.15 24.66
CA LYS A 269 -30.77 -16.13 23.74
C LYS A 269 -30.37 -16.66 22.35
N CYS A 270 -30.44 -17.96 22.09
CA CYS A 270 -29.94 -18.56 20.84
C CYS A 270 -31.08 -19.03 19.93
N LYS A 271 -30.98 -18.72 18.64
CA LYS A 271 -31.89 -19.20 17.60
C LYS A 271 -31.08 -19.71 16.41
N VAL A 272 -31.33 -20.95 16.00
CA VAL A 272 -30.74 -21.53 14.80
C VAL A 272 -31.61 -21.21 13.58
N VAL A 273 -30.98 -20.77 12.49
CA VAL A 273 -31.62 -20.48 11.20
C VAL A 273 -30.89 -21.25 10.10
N HIS A 274 -31.61 -22.04 9.32
CA HIS A 274 -31.01 -22.80 8.23
C HIS A 274 -31.05 -22.00 6.92
N ILE A 275 -29.88 -21.69 6.36
CA ILE A 275 -29.71 -20.93 5.12
C ILE A 275 -28.56 -21.55 4.33
N PRO A 276 -28.84 -22.52 3.44
CA PRO A 276 -27.81 -23.07 2.57
C PRO A 276 -27.38 -22.03 1.52
N SER A 277 -26.09 -22.06 1.16
CA SER A 277 -25.57 -21.30 0.03
C SER A 277 -26.19 -21.79 -1.30
N PRO A 278 -26.25 -20.94 -2.34
CA PRO A 278 -26.71 -21.36 -3.67
C PRO A 278 -25.83 -22.45 -4.28
N ASP A 279 -26.33 -23.12 -5.33
CA ASP A 279 -25.61 -24.18 -6.07
C ASP A 279 -24.27 -23.71 -6.66
N SER A 280 -24.08 -22.40 -6.83
CA SER A 280 -22.82 -21.78 -7.26
C SER A 280 -21.70 -21.80 -6.19
N GLY A 281 -21.94 -22.44 -5.05
CA GLY A 281 -20.98 -22.64 -3.97
C GLY A 281 -21.12 -21.65 -2.82
N PHE A 282 -20.27 -21.81 -1.80
CA PHE A 282 -20.29 -21.00 -0.57
C PHE A 282 -20.31 -19.49 -0.86
N SER A 283 -21.21 -18.78 -0.17
CA SER A 283 -21.24 -17.32 -0.15
C SER A 283 -21.54 -16.82 1.25
N TYR A 284 -20.59 -16.11 1.84
CA TYR A 284 -20.74 -15.41 3.11
C TYR A 284 -21.78 -14.28 2.99
N SER A 285 -21.70 -13.50 1.92
CA SER A 285 -22.59 -12.37 1.63
C SER A 285 -24.05 -12.79 1.53
N TYR A 286 -24.36 -13.80 0.72
CA TYR A 286 -25.73 -14.31 0.55
C TYR A 286 -26.32 -14.79 1.89
N VAL A 287 -25.57 -15.62 2.62
CA VAL A 287 -26.04 -16.22 3.87
C VAL A 287 -26.36 -15.14 4.92
N ASN A 288 -25.51 -14.11 5.02
CA ASN A 288 -25.74 -12.99 5.92
C ASN A 288 -26.91 -12.10 5.49
N ASN A 289 -27.03 -11.79 4.19
CA ASN A 289 -28.16 -11.02 3.65
C ASN A 289 -29.51 -11.70 3.97
N GLU A 290 -29.60 -12.99 3.70
CA GLU A 290 -30.81 -13.79 3.97
C GLU A 290 -31.09 -13.93 5.47
N ALA A 291 -30.05 -13.95 6.31
CA ALA A 291 -30.20 -13.95 7.76
C ALA A 291 -30.82 -12.64 8.26
N VAL A 292 -30.34 -11.49 7.78
CA VAL A 292 -30.87 -10.15 8.15
C VAL A 292 -32.37 -10.04 7.85
N ASN A 293 -32.83 -10.62 6.74
CA ASN A 293 -34.25 -10.66 6.38
C ASN A 293 -35.12 -11.43 7.39
N LYS A 294 -34.53 -12.31 8.20
CA LYS A 294 -35.21 -13.15 9.20
C LYS A 294 -35.04 -12.67 10.64
N VAL A 295 -34.29 -11.59 10.85
CA VAL A 295 -34.04 -10.98 12.16
C VAL A 295 -34.85 -9.70 12.31
N ASP A 296 -35.53 -9.54 13.43
CA ASP A 296 -36.30 -8.33 13.78
C ASP A 296 -35.63 -7.61 14.97
N THR A 297 -34.54 -6.89 14.67
CA THR A 297 -33.78 -6.09 15.64
C THR A 297 -33.43 -4.73 15.06
N THR A 298 -33.17 -3.75 15.93
CA THR A 298 -32.77 -2.40 15.51
C THR A 298 -31.36 -2.40 14.91
N LEU A 299 -30.44 -3.11 15.55
CA LEU A 299 -29.05 -3.25 15.13
C LEU A 299 -28.76 -4.71 14.77
N ILE A 300 -27.85 -4.90 13.83
CA ILE A 300 -27.32 -6.19 13.42
C ILE A 300 -25.81 -6.19 13.64
N LEU A 301 -25.30 -7.22 14.30
CA LEU A 301 -23.88 -7.50 14.41
C LEU A 301 -23.54 -8.72 13.55
N PHE A 302 -22.71 -8.55 12.54
CA PHE A 302 -22.06 -9.67 11.87
C PHE A 302 -20.86 -10.12 12.70
N LEU A 303 -20.75 -11.43 12.95
CA LEU A 303 -19.69 -12.01 13.77
C LEU A 303 -19.30 -13.37 13.20
N ASN A 304 -18.00 -13.61 13.02
CA ASN A 304 -17.52 -14.93 12.60
C ASN A 304 -17.66 -15.96 13.73
N ASP A 305 -17.86 -17.23 13.35
CA ASP A 305 -18.05 -18.34 14.29
C ASP A 305 -16.77 -18.73 15.06
N ASP A 306 -15.62 -18.22 14.64
CA ASP A 306 -14.30 -18.44 15.22
C ASP A 306 -13.74 -17.23 15.99
N THR A 307 -14.64 -16.49 16.64
CA THR A 307 -14.30 -15.37 17.52
C THR A 307 -14.46 -15.74 19.00
N GLU A 308 -13.76 -15.02 19.88
CA GLU A 308 -13.95 -15.12 21.33
C GLU A 308 -13.95 -13.74 21.97
N VAL A 309 -14.99 -13.43 22.73
CA VAL A 309 -15.10 -12.15 23.47
C VAL A 309 -14.01 -12.04 24.52
N VAL A 310 -13.32 -10.89 24.56
CA VAL A 310 -12.31 -10.57 25.60
C VAL A 310 -12.84 -9.51 26.56
N SER A 311 -13.34 -8.38 26.04
CA SER A 311 -13.85 -7.28 26.86
C SER A 311 -15.34 -7.47 27.19
N GLU A 312 -15.73 -7.44 28.47
CA GLU A 312 -17.15 -7.62 28.87
C GLU A 312 -18.08 -6.56 28.25
N SER A 313 -17.61 -5.31 28.18
CA SER A 313 -18.38 -4.16 27.69
C SER A 313 -18.33 -3.95 26.18
N TRP A 314 -17.75 -4.89 25.43
CA TRP A 314 -17.48 -4.77 23.98
C TRP A 314 -18.71 -4.30 23.20
N LEU A 315 -19.84 -4.97 23.37
CA LEU A 315 -21.07 -4.68 22.63
C LEU A 315 -21.66 -3.33 23.04
N SER A 316 -21.63 -2.99 24.33
CA SER A 316 -22.08 -1.69 24.84
C SER A 316 -21.27 -0.54 24.22
N GLN A 317 -19.95 -0.71 24.07
CA GLN A 317 -19.10 0.32 23.47
C GLN A 317 -19.42 0.52 21.98
N MET A 318 -19.62 -0.58 21.24
CA MET A 318 -20.01 -0.53 19.83
C MET A 318 -21.39 0.11 19.64
N VAL A 319 -22.39 -0.30 20.44
CA VAL A 319 -23.75 0.26 20.40
C VAL A 319 -23.75 1.75 20.73
N GLY A 320 -22.95 2.19 21.69
CA GLY A 320 -22.86 3.59 22.09
C GLY A 320 -22.47 4.54 20.95
N TRP A 321 -21.46 4.16 20.17
CA TRP A 321 -21.00 4.94 19.01
C TRP A 321 -22.02 4.97 17.87
N MET A 322 -22.86 3.94 17.72
CA MET A 322 -23.97 3.95 16.76
C MET A 322 -25.01 5.03 17.08
N GLY A 323 -25.03 5.57 18.30
CA GLY A 323 -25.93 6.66 18.71
C GLY A 323 -25.68 7.99 17.99
N ARG A 324 -24.51 8.19 17.38
CA ARG A 324 -24.18 9.43 16.65
C ARG A 324 -24.76 9.44 15.24
N ASN A 325 -25.29 10.59 14.85
CA ASN A 325 -25.75 10.83 13.49
C ASN A 325 -24.61 10.70 12.49
N GLY A 326 -24.86 10.05 11.37
CA GLY A 326 -23.88 9.80 10.30
C GLY A 326 -22.95 8.60 10.54
N VAL A 327 -23.01 7.92 11.70
CA VAL A 327 -22.27 6.66 11.91
C VAL A 327 -23.03 5.50 11.26
N ALA A 328 -22.41 4.88 10.26
CA ALA A 328 -22.95 3.74 9.51
C ALA A 328 -22.68 2.40 10.20
N SER A 329 -21.47 2.22 10.72
CA SER A 329 -21.11 1.00 11.43
C SER A 329 -20.01 1.22 12.46
N THR A 330 -19.92 0.28 13.40
CA THR A 330 -18.83 0.18 14.37
C THR A 330 -18.16 -1.19 14.30
N GLY A 331 -16.88 -1.27 14.65
CA GLY A 331 -16.08 -2.48 14.49
C GLY A 331 -15.09 -2.67 15.64
N ALA A 332 -14.86 -3.91 16.02
CA ALA A 332 -14.01 -4.28 17.13
C ALA A 332 -12.51 -4.31 16.77
N LYS A 333 -11.66 -4.29 17.81
CA LYS A 333 -10.26 -4.72 17.74
C LYS A 333 -10.21 -6.24 17.76
N LEU A 334 -9.61 -6.84 16.73
CA LEU A 334 -9.43 -8.28 16.65
C LEU A 334 -7.95 -8.62 16.89
N LEU A 335 -7.74 -9.61 17.75
CA LEU A 335 -6.43 -10.12 18.12
C LEU A 335 -6.26 -11.56 17.63
N PHE A 336 -5.04 -11.91 17.25
CA PHE A 336 -4.62 -13.29 17.16
C PHE A 336 -4.46 -13.90 18.57
N PRO A 337 -4.45 -15.24 18.71
CA PRO A 337 -4.26 -15.90 20.00
C PRO A 337 -2.93 -15.57 20.71
N ASP A 338 -1.93 -15.13 19.96
CA ASP A 338 -0.63 -14.67 20.48
C ASP A 338 -0.62 -13.19 20.91
N ASN A 339 -1.78 -12.54 20.94
CA ASN A 339 -1.98 -11.11 21.25
C ASN A 339 -1.35 -10.13 20.25
N LEU A 340 -1.01 -10.59 19.05
CA LEU A 340 -0.77 -9.68 17.94
C LEU A 340 -2.10 -9.13 17.42
N ILE A 341 -2.10 -7.88 16.99
CA ILE A 341 -3.26 -7.27 16.35
C ILE A 341 -3.50 -7.97 15.02
N GLN A 342 -4.72 -8.43 14.80
CA GLN A 342 -5.17 -8.94 13.51
C GLN A 342 -5.91 -7.85 12.73
N HIS A 343 -6.74 -7.05 13.41
CA HIS A 343 -7.51 -5.99 12.79
C HIS A 343 -7.74 -4.81 13.74
N ALA A 344 -7.42 -3.59 13.28
CA ALA A 344 -7.71 -2.34 13.98
C ALA A 344 -8.28 -1.28 13.01
N GLY A 345 -9.05 -1.72 12.00
CA GLY A 345 -9.56 -0.93 10.87
C GLY A 345 -9.05 -1.47 9.53
N LEU A 346 -9.61 -0.97 8.42
CA LEU A 346 -9.17 -1.30 7.06
C LEU A 346 -8.60 -0.08 6.36
N VAL A 347 -7.51 -0.28 5.62
CA VAL A 347 -6.88 0.73 4.76
C VAL A 347 -6.72 0.15 3.37
N ASN A 348 -7.23 0.87 2.37
CA ASN A 348 -7.06 0.53 0.96
C ASN A 348 -5.62 0.72 0.50
N ASN A 349 -5.19 -0.10 -0.46
CA ASN A 349 -3.84 -0.05 -1.05
C ASN A 349 -2.70 -0.25 -0.04
N LEU A 350 -2.97 -0.75 1.16
CA LEU A 350 -1.97 -1.02 2.19
C LEU A 350 -1.20 -2.31 1.86
N LEU A 351 0.12 -2.23 1.92
CA LEU A 351 1.13 -3.23 1.54
C LEU A 351 1.23 -3.61 0.07
N ASP A 352 0.13 -3.85 -0.65
CA ASP A 352 0.18 -4.36 -2.02
C ASP A 352 -0.12 -3.29 -3.08
N GLY A 353 -0.56 -2.11 -2.64
CA GLY A 353 -0.86 -0.97 -3.48
C GLY A 353 -2.14 -1.09 -4.32
N SER A 354 -2.98 -2.10 -4.10
CA SER A 354 -4.17 -2.38 -4.94
C SER A 354 -5.40 -2.93 -4.20
N LEU A 355 -5.23 -3.54 -3.03
CA LEU A 355 -6.30 -4.16 -2.24
C LEU A 355 -6.28 -3.61 -0.81
N PRO A 356 -7.38 -3.75 -0.06
CA PRO A 356 -7.44 -3.32 1.32
C PRO A 356 -6.74 -4.32 2.23
N ALA A 357 -6.06 -3.82 3.26
CA ALA A 357 -5.45 -4.64 4.29
C ALA A 357 -5.79 -4.12 5.70
N PRO A 358 -5.76 -5.00 6.71
CA PRO A 358 -6.01 -4.59 8.10
C PRO A 358 -4.93 -3.64 8.62
N ALA A 359 -5.36 -2.53 9.20
CA ALA A 359 -4.50 -1.59 9.91
C ALA A 359 -3.84 -2.28 11.12
N PHE A 360 -2.56 -1.99 11.36
CA PHE A 360 -1.78 -2.49 12.50
C PHE A 360 -1.66 -4.03 12.59
N LYS A 361 -1.93 -4.78 11.52
CA LYS A 361 -1.78 -6.23 11.53
C LYS A 361 -0.36 -6.65 11.96
N LEU A 362 -0.27 -7.73 12.74
CA LEU A 362 0.96 -8.27 13.31
C LEU A 362 1.69 -7.34 14.30
N GLN A 363 1.11 -6.19 14.66
CA GLN A 363 1.69 -5.33 15.69
C GLN A 363 1.38 -5.88 17.09
N PRO A 364 2.30 -5.81 18.06
CA PRO A 364 2.02 -6.21 19.43
C PRO A 364 0.94 -5.32 20.05
N ASN A 365 -0.13 -5.92 20.61
CA ASN A 365 -1.23 -5.16 21.22
C ASN A 365 -0.81 -4.23 22.37
N LEU A 366 0.29 -4.56 23.07
CA LEU A 366 0.80 -3.79 24.22
C LEU A 366 1.83 -2.72 23.82
N LEU A 367 2.32 -2.74 22.58
CA LEU A 367 3.20 -1.70 22.08
C LEU A 367 2.31 -0.59 21.51
N LEU A 368 2.30 0.56 22.17
CA LEU A 368 1.58 1.73 21.68
C LEU A 368 2.14 2.10 20.30
N GLY A 369 1.33 1.91 19.25
CA GLY A 369 1.73 2.21 17.88
C GLY A 369 1.97 3.70 17.66
N THR A 370 2.23 4.11 16.41
CA THR A 370 2.37 5.53 16.06
C THR A 370 1.18 6.33 16.56
N MET A 371 1.44 7.29 17.47
CA MET A 371 0.44 8.11 18.16
C MET A 371 -0.67 7.32 18.89
N SER A 372 -0.44 6.05 19.24
CA SER A 372 -1.44 5.15 19.86
C SER A 372 -2.76 5.06 19.08
N GLN A 373 -2.71 5.21 17.75
CA GLN A 373 -3.90 5.14 16.89
C GLN A 373 -4.59 3.77 16.93
N ASP A 374 -3.83 2.71 17.22
CA ASP A 374 -4.36 1.35 17.35
C ASP A 374 -5.19 1.14 18.64
N ASN A 375 -5.08 2.05 19.60
CA ASN A 375 -5.79 2.03 20.89
C ASN A 375 -6.75 3.23 21.08
N THR A 376 -6.90 4.08 20.06
CA THR A 376 -7.79 5.25 20.11
C THR A 376 -8.96 5.03 19.15
N VAL A 377 -10.17 5.46 19.54
CA VAL A 377 -11.35 5.42 18.65
C VAL A 377 -11.01 6.15 17.37
N ARG A 378 -11.27 5.51 16.22
CA ARG A 378 -10.84 6.03 14.92
C ARG A 378 -11.87 5.82 13.83
N ASN A 379 -11.98 6.77 12.90
CA ASN A 379 -12.75 6.56 11.68
C ASN A 379 -11.92 5.86 10.59
N TYR A 380 -12.58 4.98 9.83
CA TYR A 380 -12.06 4.33 8.63
C TYR A 380 -13.11 4.35 7.52
N SER A 381 -12.69 4.10 6.28
CA SER A 381 -13.59 3.95 5.13
C SER A 381 -14.36 2.62 5.16
N ALA A 382 -13.80 1.60 5.83
CA ALA A 382 -14.45 0.32 6.03
C ALA A 382 -13.94 -0.37 7.30
N LEU A 383 -14.69 -1.38 7.75
CA LEU A 383 -14.39 -2.22 8.89
C LEU A 383 -14.67 -3.68 8.50
N THR A 384 -14.00 -4.64 9.14
CA THR A 384 -14.22 -6.06 8.83
C THR A 384 -15.53 -6.61 9.38
N ALA A 385 -16.23 -7.45 8.60
CA ALA A 385 -17.42 -8.18 9.04
C ALA A 385 -17.12 -9.35 9.99
N ALA A 386 -15.85 -9.63 10.30
CA ALA A 386 -15.51 -10.56 11.38
C ALA A 386 -16.07 -10.10 12.75
N CYS A 387 -16.27 -8.78 12.93
CA CYS A 387 -17.10 -8.20 14.00
C CYS A 387 -17.54 -6.77 13.61
N LEU A 388 -18.72 -6.64 12.98
CA LEU A 388 -19.26 -5.38 12.45
C LEU A 388 -20.71 -5.16 12.89
N LEU A 389 -20.97 -4.04 13.56
CA LEU A 389 -22.31 -3.63 14.00
C LEU A 389 -22.85 -2.52 13.09
N THR A 390 -24.07 -2.67 12.58
CA THR A 390 -24.74 -1.66 11.74
C THR A 390 -26.25 -1.63 12.00
N ARG A 391 -26.94 -0.61 11.48
CA ARG A 391 -28.40 -0.51 11.58
C ARG A 391 -29.01 -1.47 10.58
N ARG A 392 -29.99 -2.26 11.02
CA ARG A 392 -30.70 -3.21 10.15
C ARG A 392 -31.30 -2.51 8.93
N GLU A 393 -32.00 -1.41 9.17
CA GLU A 393 -32.64 -0.61 8.13
C GLU A 393 -31.63 -0.09 7.10
N LEU A 394 -30.51 0.46 7.55
CA LEU A 394 -29.44 0.94 6.68
C LEU A 394 -28.86 -0.18 5.81
N PHE A 395 -28.56 -1.33 6.43
CA PHE A 395 -28.03 -2.48 5.72
C PHE A 395 -28.96 -2.91 4.58
N VAL A 396 -30.25 -3.07 4.88
CA VAL A 396 -31.27 -3.43 3.87
C VAL A 396 -31.41 -2.35 2.79
N GLN A 397 -31.48 -1.07 3.16
CA GLN A 397 -31.64 0.05 2.22
C GLN A 397 -30.44 0.21 1.29
N SER A 398 -29.23 -0.09 1.78
CA SER A 398 -28.00 -0.07 0.98
C SER A 398 -27.81 -1.29 0.08
N GLY A 399 -28.73 -2.27 0.11
CA GLY A 399 -28.64 -3.51 -0.67
C GLY A 399 -27.77 -4.61 -0.03
N GLY A 400 -27.43 -4.50 1.26
CA GLY A 400 -26.65 -5.50 1.99
C GLY A 400 -25.23 -5.68 1.45
N PHE A 401 -24.68 -6.88 1.61
CA PHE A 401 -23.41 -7.28 1.00
C PHE A 401 -23.63 -7.70 -0.45
N ASP A 402 -22.73 -7.31 -1.38
CA ASP A 402 -22.82 -7.71 -2.78
C ASP A 402 -22.42 -9.19 -2.95
N ASP A 403 -23.42 -10.07 -3.06
CA ASP A 403 -23.24 -11.52 -3.20
C ASP A 403 -23.07 -12.00 -4.65
N GLU A 404 -23.02 -11.07 -5.60
CA GLU A 404 -22.64 -11.35 -6.99
C GLU A 404 -21.13 -11.16 -7.20
N GLN A 405 -20.60 -10.02 -6.75
CA GLN A 405 -19.20 -9.63 -6.98
C GLN A 405 -18.25 -9.99 -5.85
N PHE A 406 -18.77 -10.06 -4.61
CA PHE A 406 -17.97 -10.23 -3.38
C PHE A 406 -18.57 -11.34 -2.52
N ARG A 407 -18.56 -12.58 -3.01
CA ARG A 407 -19.24 -13.72 -2.36
C ARG A 407 -18.60 -14.12 -1.05
N VAL A 408 -17.27 -14.03 -0.95
CA VAL A 408 -16.48 -14.56 0.17
C VAL A 408 -15.59 -13.47 0.76
N ALA A 409 -14.88 -12.72 -0.08
CA ALA A 409 -13.93 -11.68 0.32
C ALA A 409 -14.43 -10.29 -0.10
N TYR A 410 -13.91 -9.24 0.56
CA TYR A 410 -14.14 -7.82 0.27
C TYR A 410 -15.58 -7.30 0.38
N ASN A 411 -16.54 -8.13 0.79
CA ASN A 411 -17.94 -7.73 0.95
C ASN A 411 -18.13 -6.62 1.99
N ASP A 412 -17.36 -6.68 3.06
CA ASP A 412 -17.31 -5.70 4.15
C ASP A 412 -16.62 -4.39 3.71
N CYS A 413 -15.53 -4.50 2.95
CA CYS A 413 -14.87 -3.36 2.30
C CYS A 413 -15.82 -2.62 1.33
N ASP A 414 -16.48 -3.35 0.43
CA ASP A 414 -17.44 -2.79 -0.52
C ASP A 414 -18.60 -2.08 0.20
N TYR A 415 -19.17 -2.72 1.22
CA TYR A 415 -20.21 -2.14 2.05
C TYR A 415 -19.76 -0.83 2.70
N GLY A 416 -18.58 -0.82 3.32
CA GLY A 416 -18.00 0.38 3.93
C GLY A 416 -17.77 1.49 2.91
N PHE A 417 -17.16 1.18 1.78
CA PHE A 417 -16.81 2.21 0.79
C PHE A 417 -18.05 2.82 0.15
N ARG A 418 -19.10 2.03 -0.13
CA ARG A 418 -20.39 2.56 -0.61
C ARG A 418 -21.02 3.53 0.37
N LEU A 419 -21.01 3.20 1.67
CA LEU A 419 -21.58 4.10 2.69
C LEU A 419 -20.71 5.32 2.94
N THR A 420 -19.39 5.19 2.84
CA THR A 420 -18.46 6.33 2.92
C THR A 420 -18.68 7.30 1.76
N GLN A 421 -18.98 6.84 0.54
CA GLN A 421 -19.37 7.69 -0.59
C GLN A 421 -20.66 8.50 -0.33
N LEU A 422 -21.53 8.01 0.55
CA LEU A 422 -22.74 8.71 0.98
C LEU A 422 -22.49 9.67 2.16
N GLY A 423 -21.22 9.91 2.52
CA GLY A 423 -20.83 10.78 3.64
C GLY A 423 -21.02 10.14 5.03
N MET A 424 -21.28 8.83 5.09
CA MET A 424 -21.38 8.11 6.36
C MET A 424 -19.99 7.72 6.88
N ARG A 425 -19.90 7.48 8.18
CA ARG A 425 -18.63 7.19 8.87
C ARG A 425 -18.65 5.83 9.53
N HIS A 426 -17.51 5.16 9.51
CA HIS A 426 -17.31 3.89 10.22
C HIS A 426 -16.38 4.11 11.40
N VAL A 427 -16.70 3.54 12.56
CA VAL A 427 -15.98 3.80 13.82
C VAL A 427 -15.33 2.52 14.33
N TYR A 428 -14.01 2.49 14.32
CA TYR A 428 -13.22 1.49 15.03
C TYR A 428 -13.25 1.77 16.53
N VAL A 429 -13.62 0.74 17.31
CA VAL A 429 -13.83 0.82 18.76
C VAL A 429 -12.77 -0.06 19.46
N PRO A 430 -11.65 0.53 19.92
CA PRO A 430 -10.51 -0.24 20.47
C PRO A 430 -10.82 -0.91 21.82
N SER A 431 -11.84 -0.44 22.54
CA SER A 431 -12.31 -1.02 23.80
C SER A 431 -13.16 -2.28 23.62
N ALA A 432 -13.70 -2.51 22.42
CA ALA A 432 -14.34 -3.77 22.02
C ALA A 432 -13.27 -4.73 21.48
N VAL A 433 -12.83 -5.69 22.31
CA VAL A 433 -11.73 -6.60 21.98
C VAL A 433 -12.23 -8.03 21.90
N LEU A 434 -11.86 -8.71 20.82
CA LEU A 434 -12.11 -10.14 20.61
C LEU A 434 -10.84 -10.83 20.09
N TYR A 435 -10.68 -12.11 20.42
CA TYR A 435 -9.80 -12.98 19.64
C TYR A 435 -10.52 -13.44 18.37
N HIS A 436 -9.77 -13.63 17.29
CA HIS A 436 -10.25 -14.26 16.06
C HIS A 436 -9.22 -15.30 15.63
N TYR A 437 -9.66 -16.56 15.55
CA TYR A 437 -8.77 -17.71 15.40
C TYR A 437 -8.31 -17.94 13.94
N GLU A 438 -8.87 -17.22 12.97
CA GLU A 438 -8.46 -17.30 11.56
C GLU A 438 -7.08 -16.68 11.25
N GLY A 439 -6.36 -17.23 10.27
CA GLY A 439 -5.57 -16.40 9.34
C GLY A 439 -4.13 -16.02 9.70
N ALA A 440 -3.46 -16.70 10.66
CA ALA A 440 -2.03 -16.44 10.95
C ALA A 440 -1.09 -16.64 9.72
N SER A 441 -1.50 -17.44 8.73
CA SER A 441 -0.73 -17.74 7.51
C SER A 441 -1.05 -16.85 6.30
N ARG A 442 -1.98 -15.89 6.41
CA ARG A 442 -2.32 -14.96 5.32
C ARG A 442 -1.24 -13.87 5.18
N GLY A 443 -0.11 -14.23 4.56
CA GLY A 443 0.98 -13.33 4.15
C GLY A 443 0.72 -12.68 2.79
N ARG A 444 1.56 -11.68 2.43
CA ARG A 444 1.50 -10.95 1.14
C ARG A 444 1.46 -11.91 -0.04
N GLY A 445 0.51 -11.73 -0.97
CA GLY A 445 0.47 -12.48 -2.24
C GLY A 445 0.10 -13.97 -2.14
N ALA A 446 -0.02 -14.54 -0.94
CA ALA A 446 -0.50 -15.91 -0.73
C ALA A 446 -2.04 -16.02 -0.82
N GLY A 447 -2.67 -15.10 -1.56
CA GLY A 447 -4.13 -14.92 -1.64
C GLY A 447 -4.83 -16.23 -1.99
N ASN A 448 -5.53 -16.80 -1.01
CA ASN A 448 -6.51 -17.86 -1.23
C ASN A 448 -7.85 -17.28 -1.71
N ASP A 449 -7.96 -15.95 -1.75
CA ASP A 449 -9.13 -15.27 -2.27
C ASP A 449 -9.27 -15.54 -3.77
N LYS A 450 -10.52 -15.52 -4.23
CA LYS A 450 -10.81 -15.74 -5.65
C LYS A 450 -10.30 -14.55 -6.44
N VAL A 451 -9.51 -14.82 -7.47
CA VAL A 451 -8.97 -13.81 -8.39
C VAL A 451 -10.08 -12.93 -8.94
N GLU A 452 -11.28 -13.46 -9.22
CA GLU A 452 -12.41 -12.66 -9.68
C GLU A 452 -12.85 -11.58 -8.68
N GLU A 453 -12.89 -11.91 -7.37
CA GLU A 453 -13.30 -10.96 -6.33
C GLU A 453 -12.22 -9.89 -6.11
N GLU A 454 -10.93 -10.26 -6.12
CA GLU A 454 -9.80 -9.30 -6.12
C GLU A 454 -9.94 -8.30 -7.29
N LEU A 455 -10.22 -8.82 -8.49
CA LEU A 455 -10.34 -8.02 -9.70
C LEU A 455 -11.57 -7.12 -9.70
N ASN A 456 -12.71 -7.60 -9.21
CA ASN A 456 -13.91 -6.79 -9.04
C ASN A 456 -13.61 -5.60 -8.12
N PHE A 457 -12.90 -5.86 -7.02
CA PHE A 457 -12.53 -4.83 -6.05
C PHE A 457 -11.60 -3.78 -6.67
N ILE A 458 -10.51 -4.22 -7.32
CA ILE A 458 -9.55 -3.32 -7.99
C ILE A 458 -10.25 -2.46 -9.05
N ARG A 459 -11.14 -3.04 -9.86
CA ARG A 459 -11.88 -2.28 -10.88
C ARG A 459 -12.78 -1.20 -10.26
N LYS A 460 -13.35 -1.46 -9.09
CA LYS A 460 -14.28 -0.54 -8.43
C LYS A 460 -13.56 0.52 -7.58
N TYR A 461 -12.42 0.17 -6.97
CA TYR A 461 -11.81 0.96 -5.89
C TYR A 461 -10.31 1.21 -6.01
N SER A 462 -9.65 0.88 -7.13
CA SER A 462 -8.21 1.16 -7.31
C SER A 462 -7.81 2.64 -7.17
N THR A 463 -8.73 3.56 -7.51
CA THR A 463 -8.51 5.02 -7.36
C THR A 463 -8.98 5.56 -6.01
N TRP A 464 -9.45 4.71 -5.10
CA TRP A 464 -9.90 5.12 -3.79
C TRP A 464 -8.72 5.57 -2.93
N VAL A 465 -8.79 6.79 -2.42
CA VAL A 465 -7.85 7.37 -1.46
C VAL A 465 -8.55 7.42 -0.12
N ASP A 466 -7.96 6.77 0.89
CA ASP A 466 -8.55 6.79 2.23
C ASP A 466 -8.40 8.17 2.87
N PRO A 467 -9.51 8.88 3.19
CA PRO A 467 -9.43 10.19 3.83
C PRO A 467 -8.76 10.10 5.20
N TYR A 468 -8.94 8.97 5.88
CA TYR A 468 -8.33 8.77 7.19
C TYR A 468 -6.87 8.35 7.13
N TRP A 469 -6.25 8.20 5.95
CA TRP A 469 -4.83 7.88 5.81
C TRP A 469 -4.02 9.11 5.38
N ASN A 470 -3.08 9.53 6.23
CA ASN A 470 -2.19 10.64 5.88
C ASN A 470 -1.15 10.20 4.83
N ARG A 471 -1.01 10.95 3.73
CA ARG A 471 -0.07 10.64 2.64
C ARG A 471 1.40 10.60 3.05
N ASN A 472 1.75 11.26 4.15
CA ASN A 472 3.10 11.25 4.71
C ASN A 472 3.37 9.99 5.55
N LEU A 473 2.43 9.03 5.61
CA LEU A 473 2.64 7.69 6.19
C LEU A 473 2.94 6.65 5.10
N SER A 474 3.81 5.70 5.43
CA SER A 474 4.22 4.61 4.54
C SER A 474 3.11 3.57 4.38
N LEU A 475 2.61 3.39 3.16
CA LEU A 475 1.69 2.31 2.80
C LEU A 475 2.37 0.93 2.72
N ASP A 476 3.69 0.85 2.90
CA ASP A 476 4.45 -0.40 2.72
C ASP A 476 4.64 -1.20 4.02
N SER A 477 4.03 -0.76 5.13
CA SER A 477 4.16 -1.36 6.47
C SER A 477 2.86 -1.28 7.27
N PHE A 478 2.63 -2.26 8.16
CA PHE A 478 1.53 -2.22 9.13
C PHE A 478 1.80 -1.27 10.32
N GLU A 479 2.99 -0.67 10.42
CA GLU A 479 3.41 0.10 11.59
C GLU A 479 2.99 1.58 11.55
N PHE A 480 2.37 2.05 10.47
CA PHE A 480 1.99 3.46 10.29
C PHE A 480 3.18 4.40 10.52
N LYS A 481 4.34 4.06 9.95
CA LYS A 481 5.56 4.87 10.07
C LYS A 481 5.50 6.05 9.11
N PRO A 482 6.10 7.21 9.48
CA PRO A 482 6.43 8.27 8.53
C PRO A 482 7.07 7.71 7.26
N SER A 483 6.55 8.12 6.11
CA SER A 483 7.23 7.98 4.84
C SER A 483 8.49 8.83 4.85
N THR A 484 9.60 8.30 4.35
CA THR A 484 10.82 9.10 4.15
C THR A 484 10.69 10.05 2.95
N ARG A 485 9.64 9.90 2.13
CA ARG A 485 9.38 10.75 0.97
C ARG A 485 8.59 11.98 1.38
N ARG A 486 9.08 13.16 0.98
CA ARG A 486 8.31 14.40 1.03
C ARG A 486 7.40 14.44 -0.19
N THR A 487 6.12 14.11 0.01
CA THR A 487 5.12 14.28 -1.05
C THR A 487 4.59 15.71 -0.98
N SER A 488 4.82 16.50 -2.03
CA SER A 488 4.19 17.82 -2.15
C SER A 488 2.82 17.64 -2.81
N LYS A 489 1.74 18.08 -2.15
CA LYS A 489 0.40 18.19 -2.79
C LYS A 489 0.44 19.16 -3.98
N TYR A 490 1.30 20.17 -3.85
CA TYR A 490 1.45 21.24 -4.81
C TYR A 490 2.56 20.90 -5.78
N LYS A 491 2.20 20.71 -7.05
CA LYS A 491 3.16 20.78 -8.14
C LYS A 491 3.81 22.16 -8.06
N SER A 492 5.10 22.23 -7.71
CA SER A 492 5.85 23.44 -8.01
C SER A 492 5.72 23.70 -9.51
N LYS A 493 5.78 24.99 -9.92
CA LYS A 493 5.76 25.35 -11.35
C LYS A 493 6.69 24.42 -12.15
N PRO A 494 6.31 24.02 -13.38
CA PRO A 494 7.07 23.05 -14.15
C PRO A 494 8.45 23.62 -14.47
N ASN A 495 9.46 23.16 -13.74
CA ASN A 495 10.80 23.10 -14.30
C ASN A 495 10.89 21.76 -15.01
N ASN A 496 11.36 21.77 -16.25
CA ASN A 496 11.62 20.56 -17.03
C ASN A 496 12.94 19.96 -16.53
N PRO A 497 12.94 18.93 -15.66
CA PRO A 497 14.19 18.47 -15.07
C PRO A 497 15.05 17.77 -16.14
N THR A 498 16.37 17.92 -16.02
CA THR A 498 17.30 17.10 -16.80
C THR A 498 17.66 15.84 -16.00
N VAL A 499 17.37 14.66 -16.56
CA VAL A 499 17.52 13.37 -15.89
C VAL A 499 18.62 12.54 -16.56
N ALA A 500 19.61 12.11 -15.78
CA ALA A 500 20.61 11.15 -16.23
C ALA A 500 20.21 9.72 -15.83
N LEU A 501 20.06 8.83 -16.80
CA LEU A 501 19.74 7.42 -16.59
C LEU A 501 20.95 6.54 -16.89
N PHE A 502 21.36 5.73 -15.92
CA PHE A 502 22.46 4.79 -16.05
C PHE A 502 21.95 3.38 -16.32
N THR A 503 22.52 2.70 -17.31
CA THR A 503 22.25 1.29 -17.65
C THR A 503 23.55 0.52 -17.81
N HIS A 504 23.54 -0.79 -17.59
CA HIS A 504 24.73 -1.63 -17.67
C HIS A 504 25.02 -2.13 -19.09
N ASN A 505 24.04 -2.08 -20.00
CA ASN A 505 24.20 -2.29 -21.44
C ASN A 505 23.02 -1.68 -22.22
N LEU A 506 23.08 -1.70 -23.56
CA LEU A 506 22.04 -1.26 -24.48
C LEU A 506 21.47 -2.41 -25.34
N ASN A 507 21.37 -3.63 -24.79
CA ASN A 507 20.83 -4.82 -25.45
C ASN A 507 19.32 -5.01 -25.18
N PHE A 508 18.67 -5.89 -25.95
CA PHE A 508 17.26 -6.26 -25.76
C PHE A 508 17.08 -7.21 -24.57
N GLU A 509 17.20 -6.64 -23.37
CA GLU A 509 17.06 -7.35 -22.10
C GLU A 509 16.01 -6.65 -21.23
N GLY A 510 15.45 -7.37 -20.25
CA GLY A 510 14.34 -6.88 -19.44
C GLY A 510 14.62 -5.52 -18.78
N ALA A 511 15.73 -5.40 -18.05
CA ALA A 511 16.06 -4.17 -17.33
C ALA A 511 16.35 -2.97 -18.26
N PRO A 512 17.17 -3.10 -19.32
CA PRO A 512 17.36 -2.04 -20.31
C PRO A 512 16.08 -1.62 -21.05
N LEU A 513 15.18 -2.57 -21.36
CA LEU A 513 13.89 -2.29 -21.99
C LEU A 513 12.96 -1.49 -21.06
N VAL A 514 12.90 -1.85 -19.77
CA VAL A 514 12.14 -1.09 -18.77
C VAL A 514 12.69 0.33 -18.65
N LEU A 515 14.01 0.51 -18.64
CA LEU A 515 14.61 1.85 -18.62
C LEU A 515 14.26 2.67 -19.86
N TYR A 516 14.20 2.02 -21.04
CA TYR A 516 13.77 2.67 -22.27
C TYR A 516 12.32 3.16 -22.17
N ASP A 517 11.43 2.32 -21.63
CA ASP A 517 10.04 2.69 -21.38
C ASP A 517 9.94 3.87 -20.40
N ILE A 518 10.76 3.91 -19.34
CA ILE A 518 10.84 5.03 -18.40
C ILE A 518 11.31 6.31 -19.09
N SER A 519 12.40 6.25 -19.86
CA SER A 519 12.94 7.41 -20.61
C SER A 519 11.92 7.99 -21.57
N LYS A 520 11.16 7.13 -22.27
CA LYS A 520 10.08 7.56 -23.16
C LYS A 520 8.99 8.31 -22.38
N GLY A 521 8.60 7.82 -21.20
CA GLY A 521 7.64 8.51 -20.33
C GLY A 521 8.15 9.88 -19.86
N LEU A 522 9.40 9.95 -19.39
CA LEU A 522 10.01 11.19 -18.92
C LEU A 522 10.05 12.26 -20.02
N ILE A 523 10.38 11.90 -21.26
CA ILE A 523 10.41 12.83 -22.40
C ILE A 523 8.99 13.20 -22.86
N GLU A 524 8.16 12.21 -23.19
CA GLU A 524 6.88 12.44 -23.90
C GLU A 524 5.77 12.96 -22.96
N LEU A 525 5.77 12.54 -21.70
CA LEU A 525 4.72 12.86 -20.73
C LEU A 525 5.22 13.78 -19.60
N GLY A 526 6.48 13.62 -19.18
CA GLY A 526 7.09 14.40 -18.10
C GLY A 526 7.83 15.66 -18.54
N ASN A 527 7.88 15.93 -19.85
CA ASN A 527 8.60 17.08 -20.44
C ASN A 527 10.07 17.22 -19.96
N SER A 528 10.71 16.11 -19.61
CA SER A 528 12.06 16.07 -19.07
C SER A 528 13.10 15.96 -20.19
N SER A 529 14.29 16.53 -19.99
CA SER A 529 15.44 16.25 -20.85
C SER A 529 16.15 15.00 -20.35
N VAL A 530 16.48 14.06 -21.23
CA VAL A 530 17.01 12.75 -20.82
C VAL A 530 18.37 12.46 -21.45
N ILE A 531 19.30 12.00 -20.61
CA ILE A 531 20.63 11.53 -21.01
C ILE A 531 20.78 10.10 -20.51
N VAL A 532 21.20 9.19 -21.39
CA VAL A 532 21.42 7.79 -21.08
C VAL A 532 22.91 7.50 -21.10
N ILE A 533 23.42 6.95 -20.00
CA ILE A 533 24.84 6.64 -19.82
C ILE A 533 24.99 5.12 -19.69
N SER A 534 25.84 4.52 -20.52
CA SER A 534 26.09 3.07 -20.56
C SER A 534 27.58 2.74 -20.70
N PRO A 535 28.09 1.67 -20.07
CA PRO A 535 29.45 1.16 -20.31
C PRO A 535 29.53 0.26 -21.55
N GLN A 536 28.40 -0.04 -22.19
CA GLN A 536 28.36 -0.95 -23.35
C GLN A 536 27.32 -0.45 -24.36
N ASP A 537 27.73 -0.33 -25.62
CA ASP A 537 26.82 0.00 -26.73
C ASP A 537 25.90 -1.19 -27.08
N GLY A 538 24.88 -0.97 -27.90
CA GLY A 538 23.93 -2.00 -28.27
C GLY A 538 22.75 -1.48 -29.10
N PRO A 539 21.88 -2.38 -29.57
CA PRO A 539 20.80 -2.06 -30.50
C PRO A 539 19.80 -1.02 -29.96
N LEU A 540 19.64 -0.89 -28.63
CA LEU A 540 18.73 0.11 -28.04
C LEU A 540 19.21 1.56 -28.21
N ARG A 541 20.48 1.80 -28.52
CA ARG A 541 21.01 3.16 -28.72
C ARG A 541 20.17 3.96 -29.70
N LYS A 542 19.88 3.36 -30.86
CA LYS A 542 19.05 3.99 -31.90
C LYS A 542 17.64 4.31 -31.40
N SER A 543 17.05 3.43 -30.58
CA SER A 543 15.73 3.65 -30.00
C SER A 543 15.70 4.85 -29.06
N TYR A 544 16.75 5.03 -28.24
CA TYR A 544 16.90 6.19 -27.37
C TYR A 544 17.09 7.50 -28.15
N GLU A 545 17.99 7.51 -29.13
CA GLU A 545 18.25 8.69 -29.96
C GLU A 545 16.99 9.12 -30.74
N LEU A 546 16.18 8.17 -31.21
CA LEU A 546 14.91 8.44 -31.92
C LEU A 546 13.85 9.14 -31.06
N ILE A 547 13.82 8.88 -29.75
CA ILE A 547 12.89 9.56 -28.83
C ILE A 547 13.46 10.89 -28.31
N GLY A 548 14.65 11.30 -28.76
CA GLY A 548 15.27 12.56 -28.38
C GLY A 548 16.17 12.49 -27.13
N ALA A 549 16.53 11.29 -26.66
CA ALA A 549 17.50 11.13 -25.59
C ALA A 549 18.94 11.29 -26.11
N VAL A 550 19.81 11.90 -25.30
CA VAL A 550 21.26 11.91 -25.56
C VAL A 550 21.85 10.61 -25.03
N VAL A 551 22.65 9.89 -25.83
CA VAL A 551 23.28 8.63 -25.40
C VAL A 551 24.79 8.80 -25.31
N CYS A 552 25.35 8.51 -24.13
CA CYS A 552 26.80 8.52 -23.86
C CYS A 552 27.26 7.10 -23.53
N VAL A 553 28.19 6.58 -24.32
CA VAL A 553 28.80 5.25 -24.09
C VAL A 553 30.25 5.42 -23.64
N PHE A 554 30.60 4.77 -22.54
CA PHE A 554 31.95 4.71 -21.96
C PHE A 554 32.49 3.28 -22.08
N ASP A 555 33.81 3.07 -22.02
CA ASP A 555 34.38 1.72 -22.10
C ASP A 555 34.17 0.93 -20.78
N LYS A 556 33.65 -0.30 -20.89
CA LYS A 556 33.35 -1.21 -19.77
C LYS A 556 34.61 -1.65 -19.02
N ALA A 557 35.73 -1.82 -19.71
CA ALA A 557 36.96 -2.35 -19.11
C ALA A 557 37.48 -1.47 -17.95
N ASP A 558 37.15 -0.18 -18.03
CA ASP A 558 37.69 0.86 -17.17
C ASP A 558 36.81 1.10 -15.91
N LEU A 559 35.55 0.68 -15.92
CA LEU A 559 34.59 0.86 -14.80
C LEU A 559 34.46 -0.36 -13.87
N VAL A 560 34.85 -1.55 -14.34
CA VAL A 560 34.42 -2.84 -13.77
C VAL A 560 35.56 -3.67 -13.19
N SER A 561 36.82 -3.40 -13.56
CA SER A 561 37.90 -4.34 -13.25
C SER A 561 38.52 -4.17 -11.85
N GLY A 562 38.41 -3.01 -11.20
CA GLY A 562 39.02 -2.73 -9.88
C GLY A 562 40.56 -2.92 -9.81
N SER A 563 41.18 -3.43 -10.87
CA SER A 563 42.61 -3.74 -10.97
C SER A 563 43.45 -2.49 -11.21
N ASP A 564 42.84 -1.40 -11.67
CA ASP A 564 43.46 -0.09 -11.82
C ASP A 564 42.56 1.02 -11.22
N VAL A 565 42.81 1.34 -9.96
CA VAL A 565 42.11 2.40 -9.21
C VAL A 565 42.22 3.76 -9.91
N LYS A 566 43.35 4.05 -10.59
CA LYS A 566 43.53 5.32 -11.29
C LYS A 566 42.61 5.42 -12.50
N GLN A 567 42.47 4.34 -13.24
CA GLN A 567 41.57 4.31 -14.39
C GLN A 567 40.11 4.45 -13.93
N MET A 568 39.71 3.77 -12.86
CA MET A 568 38.39 3.94 -12.25
C MET A 568 38.11 5.40 -11.86
N GLU A 569 39.08 6.07 -11.21
CA GLU A 569 38.95 7.50 -10.88
C GLU A 569 38.77 8.39 -12.12
N ILE A 570 39.48 8.10 -13.21
CA ILE A 570 39.38 8.87 -14.46
C ILE A 570 37.95 8.77 -15.00
N ASN A 571 37.37 7.58 -15.09
CA ASN A 571 36.01 7.44 -15.62
C ASN A 571 34.96 8.08 -14.72
N LEU A 572 35.10 7.93 -13.40
CA LEU A 572 34.20 8.59 -12.45
C LEU A 572 34.27 10.12 -12.60
N LYS A 573 35.45 10.68 -12.90
CA LYS A 573 35.63 12.11 -13.22
C LYS A 573 34.96 12.48 -14.55
N GLU A 574 35.09 11.66 -15.59
CA GLU A 574 34.44 11.89 -16.88
C GLU A 574 32.91 11.85 -16.79
N ILE A 575 32.36 10.85 -16.09
CA ILE A 575 30.92 10.76 -15.81
C ILE A 575 30.47 11.99 -15.00
N SER A 576 31.22 12.38 -13.96
CA SER A 576 30.89 13.57 -13.17
C SER A 576 30.94 14.86 -14.00
N LEU A 577 31.84 14.95 -14.98
CA LEU A 577 31.91 16.06 -15.93
C LEU A 577 30.72 16.03 -16.89
N CYS A 578 30.31 14.86 -17.34
CA CYS A 578 29.11 14.66 -18.16
C CYS A 578 27.86 15.18 -17.43
N LEU A 579 27.65 14.79 -16.16
CA LEU A 579 26.52 15.27 -15.35
C LEU A 579 26.49 16.81 -15.25
N LYS A 580 27.66 17.45 -15.13
CA LYS A 580 27.78 18.92 -15.09
C LYS A 580 27.54 19.57 -16.45
N LEU A 581 28.09 19.01 -17.52
CA LEU A 581 28.01 19.54 -18.88
C LEU A 581 26.56 19.68 -19.33
N TYR A 582 25.73 18.69 -18.99
CA TYR A 582 24.32 18.68 -19.34
C TYR A 582 23.40 19.26 -18.26
N ALA A 583 23.94 19.86 -17.19
CA ALA A 583 23.15 20.43 -16.10
C ALA A 583 22.11 19.46 -15.51
N VAL A 584 22.53 18.23 -15.20
CA VAL A 584 21.65 17.20 -14.66
C VAL A 584 21.09 17.61 -13.29
N ASP A 585 19.78 17.39 -13.12
CA ASP A 585 19.03 17.68 -11.91
C ASP A 585 18.73 16.42 -11.08
N VAL A 586 18.49 15.28 -11.73
CA VAL A 586 18.15 14.00 -11.08
C VAL A 586 18.92 12.85 -11.73
N VAL A 587 19.39 11.91 -10.92
CA VAL A 587 20.08 10.69 -11.40
C VAL A 587 19.23 9.45 -11.14
N ILE A 588 19.07 8.59 -12.15
CA ILE A 588 18.45 7.27 -12.04
C ILE A 588 19.48 6.21 -12.41
N ALA A 589 19.76 5.27 -11.51
CA ALA A 589 20.59 4.10 -11.81
C ALA A 589 19.73 2.84 -11.95
N ASN A 590 19.90 2.11 -13.05
CA ASN A 590 19.11 0.92 -13.37
C ASN A 590 19.96 -0.35 -13.20
N THR A 591 19.55 -1.23 -12.29
CA THR A 591 20.25 -2.42 -11.77
C THR A 591 21.32 -2.13 -10.73
N VAL A 592 21.64 -3.11 -9.88
CA VAL A 592 22.75 -2.99 -8.90
C VAL A 592 24.12 -2.76 -9.57
N LEU A 593 24.26 -3.16 -10.83
CA LEU A 593 25.49 -2.99 -11.62
C LEU A 593 25.80 -1.52 -11.93
N CYS A 594 24.82 -0.63 -11.79
CA CYS A 594 24.94 0.80 -12.04
C CYS A 594 25.20 1.64 -10.77
N HIS A 595 25.62 1.02 -9.66
CA HIS A 595 25.89 1.72 -8.39
C HIS A 595 26.89 2.88 -8.51
N TRP A 596 27.83 2.83 -9.46
CA TRP A 596 28.76 3.93 -9.75
C TRP A 596 28.06 5.21 -10.26
N GLY A 597 26.94 5.09 -10.98
CA GLY A 597 26.13 6.23 -11.40
C GLY A 597 25.51 6.97 -10.21
N LEU A 598 25.02 6.22 -9.22
CA LEU A 598 24.55 6.80 -7.95
C LEU A 598 25.67 7.51 -7.20
N PHE A 599 26.86 6.89 -7.16
CA PHE A 599 28.02 7.47 -6.53
C PHE A 599 28.38 8.83 -7.14
N CYS A 600 28.43 8.93 -8.48
CA CYS A 600 28.63 10.20 -9.17
C CYS A 600 27.53 11.23 -8.88
N GLY A 601 26.26 10.81 -8.84
CA GLY A 601 25.14 11.69 -8.50
C GLY A 601 25.24 12.26 -7.08
N ILE A 602 25.59 11.42 -6.10
CA ILE A 602 25.77 11.85 -4.71
C ILE A 602 26.96 12.80 -4.56
N LEU A 603 28.08 12.53 -5.23
CA LEU A 603 29.22 13.47 -5.26
C LEU A 603 28.84 14.82 -5.89
N ALA A 604 27.96 14.80 -6.89
CA ALA A 604 27.40 16.00 -7.51
C ALA A 604 26.30 16.68 -6.67
N LYS A 605 25.93 16.12 -5.51
CA LYS A 605 24.83 16.58 -4.65
C LYS A 605 23.48 16.61 -5.37
N LEU A 606 23.24 15.63 -6.22
CA LEU A 606 21.99 15.43 -6.92
C LEU A 606 21.16 14.37 -6.20
N PRO A 607 19.81 14.49 -6.18
CA PRO A 607 18.94 13.40 -5.74
C PRO A 607 19.14 12.18 -6.66
N THR A 608 19.23 11.00 -6.05
CA THR A 608 19.55 9.75 -6.75
C THR A 608 18.51 8.67 -6.51
N ILE A 609 17.99 8.08 -7.59
CA ILE A 609 16.99 7.01 -7.60
C ILE A 609 17.67 5.72 -8.06
N TRP A 610 17.52 4.62 -7.33
CA TRP A 610 18.09 3.33 -7.70
C TRP A 610 17.00 2.31 -8.01
N ILE A 611 16.92 1.84 -9.25
CA ILE A 611 16.01 0.77 -9.66
C ILE A 611 16.72 -0.57 -9.51
N ILE A 612 16.19 -1.44 -8.66
CA ILE A 612 16.74 -2.78 -8.37
C ILE A 612 15.88 -3.83 -9.05
N HIS A 613 16.51 -4.62 -9.91
CA HIS A 613 15.88 -5.71 -10.68
C HIS A 613 16.33 -7.08 -10.20
N GLU A 614 17.20 -7.15 -9.20
CA GLU A 614 17.88 -8.37 -8.75
C GLU A 614 17.20 -8.98 -7.53
N SER A 615 16.78 -10.24 -7.62
CA SER A 615 16.13 -10.99 -6.51
C SER A 615 17.11 -11.89 -5.74
N GLU A 616 18.36 -11.94 -6.17
CA GLU A 616 19.45 -12.59 -5.44
C GLU A 616 19.76 -11.86 -4.12
N PRO A 617 20.52 -12.49 -3.19
CA PRO A 617 20.97 -11.82 -1.98
C PRO A 617 21.60 -10.46 -2.28
N PRO A 618 21.38 -9.43 -1.43
CA PRO A 618 21.75 -8.05 -1.77
C PRO A 618 23.20 -7.92 -2.25
N PHE A 619 23.33 -7.35 -3.45
CA PHE A 619 24.61 -7.05 -4.12
C PHE A 619 25.44 -8.28 -4.53
N TYR A 620 24.81 -9.46 -4.66
CA TYR A 620 25.46 -10.69 -5.13
C TYR A 620 26.25 -10.49 -6.43
N HIS A 621 25.65 -9.82 -7.42
CA HIS A 621 26.29 -9.57 -8.73
C HIS A 621 27.52 -8.65 -8.67
N LEU A 622 27.75 -7.96 -7.56
CA LEU A 622 28.93 -7.11 -7.36
C LEU A 622 30.09 -7.87 -6.71
N GLN A 623 29.87 -9.11 -6.23
CA GLN A 623 30.92 -9.90 -5.59
C GLN A 623 32.07 -10.21 -6.55
N GLU A 624 31.76 -10.45 -7.82
CA GLU A 624 32.77 -10.68 -8.87
C GLU A 624 33.64 -9.44 -9.12
N TRP A 625 33.16 -8.25 -8.77
CA TRP A 625 33.90 -6.99 -8.93
C TRP A 625 34.72 -6.65 -7.67
N GLY A 626 34.54 -7.41 -6.58
CA GLY A 626 35.29 -7.28 -5.34
C GLY A 626 34.55 -6.58 -4.20
N ILE A 627 35.08 -6.74 -2.98
CA ILE A 627 34.42 -6.29 -1.74
C ILE A 627 34.17 -4.78 -1.70
N PHE A 628 35.03 -3.99 -2.33
CA PHE A 628 34.86 -2.54 -2.39
C PHE A 628 33.52 -2.14 -3.02
N HIS A 629 33.15 -2.77 -4.15
CA HIS A 629 31.89 -2.47 -4.83
C HIS A 629 30.67 -2.88 -3.99
N VAL A 630 30.77 -4.00 -3.27
CA VAL A 630 29.72 -4.46 -2.36
C VAL A 630 29.52 -3.47 -1.21
N GLU A 631 30.59 -3.02 -0.56
CA GLU A 631 30.50 -2.06 0.55
C GLU A 631 30.05 -0.66 0.08
N LEU A 632 30.52 -0.22 -1.09
CA LEU A 632 30.05 1.01 -1.72
C LEU A 632 28.54 0.92 -2.00
N ALA A 633 28.08 -0.17 -2.61
CA ALA A 633 26.65 -0.39 -2.87
C ALA A 633 25.82 -0.42 -1.58
N ARG A 634 26.31 -1.07 -0.51
CA ARG A 634 25.65 -1.06 0.81
C ARG A 634 25.52 0.34 1.37
N MET A 635 26.55 1.18 1.25
CA MET A 635 26.50 2.57 1.68
C MET A 635 25.48 3.37 0.85
N LEU A 636 25.58 3.29 -0.48
CA LEU A 636 24.71 4.00 -1.43
C LEU A 636 23.23 3.68 -1.22
N PHE A 637 22.91 2.42 -0.92
CA PHE A 637 21.55 1.98 -0.62
C PHE A 637 20.91 2.74 0.55
N GLN A 638 21.70 3.16 1.54
CA GLN A 638 21.21 3.91 2.71
C GLN A 638 21.12 5.41 2.49
N VAL A 639 21.82 5.97 1.51
CA VAL A 639 22.00 7.43 1.39
C VAL A 639 21.38 8.00 0.12
N ASN A 640 21.00 7.16 -0.85
CA ASN A 640 20.28 7.61 -2.02
C ASN A 640 18.88 8.13 -1.62
N TYR A 641 18.27 8.90 -2.52
CA TYR A 641 16.95 9.47 -2.29
C TYR A 641 15.91 8.35 -2.15
N VAL A 642 15.93 7.37 -3.05
CA VAL A 642 14.99 6.23 -3.00
C VAL A 642 15.52 5.01 -3.76
N ASN A 643 15.23 3.83 -3.22
CA ASN A 643 15.40 2.53 -3.87
C ASN A 643 14.05 2.03 -4.40
N VAL A 644 13.94 1.87 -5.71
CA VAL A 644 12.75 1.36 -6.40
C VAL A 644 12.94 -0.12 -6.70
N PHE A 645 12.01 -0.95 -6.26
CA PHE A 645 11.96 -2.36 -6.56
C PHE A 645 10.84 -2.65 -7.56
N VAL A 646 11.06 -3.61 -8.45
CA VAL A 646 10.06 -4.00 -9.46
C VAL A 646 8.92 -4.86 -8.92
N CYS A 647 9.05 -5.38 -7.69
CA CYS A 647 8.00 -6.12 -6.97
C CYS A 647 8.30 -6.17 -5.47
N TYR A 648 7.34 -6.61 -4.66
CA TYR A 648 7.52 -6.70 -3.21
C TYR A 648 8.46 -7.84 -2.81
N SER A 649 8.42 -8.97 -3.50
CA SER A 649 9.29 -10.12 -3.20
C SER A 649 10.76 -9.73 -3.28
N THR A 650 11.14 -8.96 -4.30
CA THR A 650 12.51 -8.43 -4.45
C THR A 650 12.83 -7.38 -3.36
N LYS A 651 11.88 -6.48 -3.03
CA LYS A 651 12.06 -5.51 -1.93
C LYS A 651 12.36 -6.19 -0.59
N ASN A 652 11.64 -7.28 -0.29
CA ASN A 652 11.76 -8.00 0.97
C ASN A 652 13.14 -8.67 1.14
N VAL A 653 13.80 -9.07 0.04
CA VAL A 653 15.18 -9.62 0.08
C VAL A 653 16.17 -8.62 0.71
N TYR A 654 15.87 -7.32 0.64
CA TYR A 654 16.73 -6.25 1.15
C TYR A 654 16.35 -5.78 2.57
N ASP A 655 15.31 -6.36 3.21
CA ASP A 655 14.84 -5.94 4.53
C ASP A 655 15.95 -6.00 5.61
N SER A 656 16.79 -7.04 5.58
CA SER A 656 17.83 -7.24 6.59
C SER A 656 18.94 -6.19 6.57
N ILE A 657 19.06 -5.42 5.48
CA ILE A 657 20.09 -4.39 5.33
C ILE A 657 19.51 -2.98 5.33
N ALA A 658 18.19 -2.81 5.30
CA ALA A 658 17.56 -1.50 5.29
C ALA A 658 17.62 -0.86 6.69
N LYS A 659 18.37 0.24 6.84
CA LYS A 659 18.41 1.02 8.09
C LYS A 659 17.43 2.19 8.09
N ILE A 660 17.02 2.63 6.90
CA ILE A 660 16.02 3.67 6.69
C ILE A 660 14.94 3.16 5.73
N ASP A 661 13.75 3.75 5.81
CA ASP A 661 12.62 3.35 4.96
C ASP A 661 12.56 4.17 3.65
N ASN A 662 13.61 4.12 2.83
CA ASN A 662 13.70 4.80 1.53
C ASN A 662 13.42 3.85 0.35
N ARG A 663 12.52 2.87 0.53
CA ARG A 663 12.33 1.76 -0.41
C ARG A 663 10.89 1.70 -0.88
N ILE A 664 10.66 1.56 -2.17
CA ILE A 664 9.32 1.62 -2.78
C ILE A 664 9.17 0.53 -3.82
N VAL A 665 7.93 0.18 -4.19
CA VAL A 665 7.66 -0.74 -5.30
C VAL A 665 6.99 0.00 -6.45
N ILE A 666 7.55 -0.13 -7.65
CA ILE A 666 6.92 0.25 -8.91
C ILE A 666 7.02 -0.97 -9.83
N TYR A 667 5.91 -1.68 -10.01
CA TYR A 667 5.85 -2.81 -10.93
C TYR A 667 6.14 -2.40 -12.37
N ASN A 668 6.74 -3.31 -13.13
CA ASN A 668 6.89 -3.12 -14.57
C ASN A 668 5.51 -3.08 -15.23
N GLY A 669 5.23 -2.00 -15.94
CA GLY A 669 3.98 -1.81 -16.65
C GLY A 669 3.92 -2.60 -17.94
N PHE A 670 2.70 -3.00 -18.33
CA PHE A 670 2.47 -3.75 -19.57
C PHE A 670 1.80 -2.88 -20.64
N ASP A 671 2.29 -2.94 -21.89
CA ASP A 671 1.71 -2.21 -23.02
C ASP A 671 0.73 -3.10 -23.80
N SER A 672 -0.49 -3.23 -23.28
CA SER A 672 -1.55 -4.01 -23.93
C SER A 672 -1.90 -3.49 -25.34
N LYS A 673 -1.78 -2.17 -25.58
CA LYS A 673 -2.17 -1.57 -26.86
C LYS A 673 -1.17 -1.92 -27.97
N MET A 674 0.12 -1.70 -27.73
CA MET A 674 1.16 -2.08 -28.69
C MET A 674 1.21 -3.59 -28.87
N THR A 675 1.05 -4.35 -27.79
CA THR A 675 1.03 -5.80 -27.85
C THR A 675 -0.13 -6.32 -28.71
N ALA A 676 -1.33 -5.75 -28.59
CA ALA A 676 -2.46 -6.11 -29.44
C ALA A 676 -2.16 -5.90 -30.93
N ILE A 677 -1.51 -4.80 -31.29
CA ILE A 677 -1.11 -4.49 -32.67
C ILE A 677 -0.12 -5.53 -33.18
N THR A 678 0.94 -5.81 -32.42
CA THR A 678 1.97 -6.79 -32.81
C THR A 678 1.41 -8.21 -32.89
N TYR A 679 0.58 -8.59 -31.93
CA TYR A 679 -0.05 -9.92 -31.88
C TYR A 679 -1.00 -10.15 -33.06
N ALA A 680 -1.73 -9.11 -33.50
CA ALA A 680 -2.64 -9.18 -34.65
C ALA A 680 -1.94 -9.34 -36.01
N GLN A 681 -0.62 -9.12 -36.10
CA GLN A 681 0.14 -9.33 -37.35
C GLN A 681 0.27 -10.81 -37.73
N PHE A 682 0.05 -11.71 -36.78
CA PHE A 682 0.24 -13.15 -36.96
C PHE A 682 -1.10 -13.90 -36.96
N ASP A 683 -1.26 -14.81 -37.92
CA ASP A 683 -2.41 -15.72 -38.01
C ASP A 683 -2.04 -17.10 -37.44
N ARG A 684 -2.80 -17.58 -36.45
CA ARG A 684 -2.49 -18.84 -35.74
C ARG A 684 -2.39 -20.03 -36.69
N ASN A 685 -3.33 -20.18 -37.62
CA ASN A 685 -3.38 -21.35 -38.51
C ASN A 685 -2.24 -21.32 -39.52
N LYS A 686 -1.95 -20.15 -40.11
CA LYS A 686 -0.83 -19.95 -41.01
C LYS A 686 0.49 -20.26 -40.32
N GLU A 687 0.70 -19.73 -39.11
CA GLU A 687 1.94 -19.96 -38.37
C GLU A 687 2.09 -21.43 -37.99
N ARG A 688 1.05 -22.10 -37.46
CA ARG A 688 1.11 -23.54 -37.17
C ARG A 688 1.45 -24.39 -38.38
N LYS A 689 0.85 -24.10 -39.53
CA LYS A 689 1.13 -24.82 -40.77
C LYS A 689 2.57 -24.67 -41.25
N LEU A 690 3.19 -23.50 -41.04
CA LEU A 690 4.60 -23.26 -41.37
C LEU A 690 5.55 -24.13 -40.53
N PHE A 691 5.15 -24.46 -39.30
CA PHE A 691 5.95 -25.28 -38.39
C PHE A 691 5.53 -26.76 -38.37
N GLY A 692 4.38 -27.10 -38.96
CA GLY A 692 3.84 -28.46 -39.00
C GLY A 692 3.08 -28.87 -37.73
N TYR A 693 2.50 -27.91 -37.00
CA TYR A 693 1.86 -28.12 -35.69
C TYR A 693 0.33 -28.05 -35.73
N ASP A 694 -0.31 -28.33 -36.86
CA ASP A 694 -1.75 -28.10 -37.06
C ASP A 694 -2.65 -28.86 -36.07
N LYS A 695 -2.19 -30.01 -35.57
CA LYS A 695 -2.97 -30.91 -34.69
C LYS A 695 -2.40 -31.05 -33.28
N ASP A 696 -1.22 -30.49 -33.03
CA ASP A 696 -0.53 -30.65 -31.75
C ASP A 696 -0.93 -29.54 -30.78
N PHE A 697 -0.84 -29.87 -29.49
CA PHE A 697 -0.87 -28.92 -28.40
C PHE A 697 0.52 -28.28 -28.24
N VAL A 698 0.64 -26.98 -28.48
CA VAL A 698 1.93 -26.29 -28.54
C VAL A 698 2.21 -25.56 -27.23
N PHE A 699 3.22 -25.99 -26.49
CA PHE A 699 3.78 -25.24 -25.36
C PHE A 699 4.90 -24.31 -25.82
N ILE A 700 4.90 -23.08 -25.29
CA ILE A 700 6.01 -22.13 -25.43
C ILE A 700 6.73 -21.94 -24.09
N LEU A 701 8.07 -21.93 -24.14
CA LEU A 701 8.96 -21.52 -23.07
C LEU A 701 9.79 -20.31 -23.56
N PRO A 702 9.32 -19.08 -23.31
CA PRO A 702 9.97 -17.87 -23.79
C PRO A 702 11.04 -17.32 -22.82
N GLY A 703 12.11 -16.78 -23.39
CA GLY A 703 13.12 -16.01 -22.67
C GLY A 703 14.55 -16.49 -22.93
N THR A 704 15.52 -15.62 -22.63
CA THR A 704 16.95 -15.91 -22.82
C THR A 704 17.37 -17.23 -22.19
N VAL A 705 18.02 -18.11 -22.97
CA VAL A 705 18.56 -19.38 -22.49
C VAL A 705 19.72 -19.12 -21.54
N CYS A 706 19.51 -19.33 -20.24
CA CYS A 706 20.53 -19.15 -19.20
C CYS A 706 20.21 -19.97 -17.94
N ILE A 707 21.24 -20.23 -17.14
CA ILE A 707 21.16 -21.12 -15.96
C ILE A 707 20.03 -20.75 -14.99
N ARG A 708 19.79 -19.45 -14.79
CA ARG A 708 18.75 -18.93 -13.90
C ARG A 708 17.33 -19.32 -14.36
N LYS A 709 17.12 -19.43 -15.68
CA LYS A 709 15.82 -19.76 -16.29
C LYS A 709 15.57 -21.27 -16.41
N SER A 710 16.60 -22.08 -16.21
CA SER A 710 16.53 -23.54 -16.07
C SER A 710 15.72 -24.26 -17.16
N GLN A 711 15.87 -23.86 -18.42
CA GLN A 711 15.19 -24.49 -19.56
C GLN A 711 15.41 -26.01 -19.63
N VAL A 712 16.55 -26.49 -19.11
CA VAL A 712 16.85 -27.92 -19.01
C VAL A 712 15.84 -28.70 -18.16
N ASP A 713 15.17 -28.06 -17.19
CA ASP A 713 14.14 -28.69 -16.35
C ASP A 713 12.96 -29.19 -17.20
N LEU A 714 12.63 -28.49 -18.29
CA LEU A 714 11.62 -28.93 -19.25
C LEU A 714 12.08 -30.18 -19.99
N ILE A 715 13.36 -30.28 -20.37
CA ILE A 715 13.89 -31.44 -21.09
C ILE A 715 13.81 -32.70 -20.22
N PHE A 716 14.20 -32.59 -18.95
CA PHE A 716 14.06 -33.69 -17.98
C PHE A 716 12.60 -34.07 -17.73
N ALA A 717 11.68 -33.11 -17.70
CA ALA A 717 10.26 -33.43 -17.63
C ALA A 717 9.78 -34.16 -18.89
N ILE A 718 10.18 -33.74 -20.09
CA ILE A 718 9.80 -34.39 -21.36
C ILE A 718 10.27 -35.84 -21.40
N GLU A 719 11.48 -36.13 -20.91
CA GLU A 719 12.00 -37.49 -20.77
C GLU A 719 11.05 -38.38 -19.93
N MET A 720 10.45 -37.82 -18.88
CA MET A 720 9.55 -38.53 -17.96
C MET A 720 8.07 -38.51 -18.39
N LEU A 721 7.67 -37.69 -19.36
CA LEU A 721 6.27 -37.56 -19.78
C LEU A 721 5.73 -38.85 -20.39
N ASN A 722 4.46 -39.14 -20.07
CA ASN A 722 3.72 -40.25 -20.66
C ASN A 722 3.63 -40.10 -22.19
N GLU A 723 3.83 -41.20 -22.94
CA GLU A 723 3.79 -41.22 -24.41
C GLU A 723 2.50 -40.62 -25.01
N ASN A 724 1.36 -40.85 -24.36
CA ASN A 724 0.08 -40.28 -24.78
C ASN A 724 0.08 -38.75 -24.73
N ILE A 725 0.80 -38.13 -23.79
CA ILE A 725 0.94 -36.67 -23.72
C ILE A 725 1.98 -36.19 -24.72
N VAL A 726 3.17 -36.81 -24.74
CA VAL A 726 4.27 -36.42 -25.64
C VAL A 726 3.82 -36.42 -27.10
N SER A 727 3.12 -37.47 -27.53
CA SER A 727 2.72 -37.67 -28.93
C SER A 727 1.73 -36.64 -29.49
N GLN A 728 1.07 -35.87 -28.62
CA GLN A 728 0.14 -34.80 -28.99
C GLN A 728 0.68 -33.40 -28.67
N THR A 729 1.93 -33.29 -28.20
CA THR A 729 2.50 -32.01 -27.75
C THR A 729 3.73 -31.60 -28.56
N GLN A 730 3.93 -30.29 -28.69
CA GLN A 730 5.15 -29.68 -29.24
C GLN A 730 5.68 -28.65 -28.24
N PHE A 731 7.00 -28.63 -28.03
CA PHE A 731 7.66 -27.75 -27.07
C PHE A 731 8.59 -26.78 -27.78
N LEU A 732 8.30 -25.48 -27.66
CA LEU A 732 9.05 -24.39 -28.28
C LEU A 732 9.84 -23.62 -27.24
N ILE A 733 11.16 -23.75 -27.25
CA ILE A 733 12.08 -22.95 -26.41
C ILE A 733 12.55 -21.76 -27.25
N VAL A 734 12.21 -20.54 -26.84
CA VAL A 734 12.47 -19.33 -27.67
C VAL A 734 13.35 -18.33 -26.93
N GLY A 735 14.50 -18.00 -27.51
CA GLY A 735 15.45 -17.04 -26.94
C GLY A 735 16.88 -17.57 -26.79
N ASP A 736 17.29 -18.50 -27.66
CA ASP A 736 18.62 -19.11 -27.57
C ASP A 736 19.74 -18.21 -28.11
N ARG A 737 20.89 -18.28 -27.44
CA ARG A 737 22.16 -17.62 -27.81
C ARG A 737 23.31 -18.55 -27.44
N ASP A 738 24.37 -18.61 -28.25
CA ASP A 738 25.52 -19.46 -27.92
C ASP A 738 26.12 -19.06 -26.56
N SER A 739 26.15 -20.03 -25.66
CA SER A 739 26.63 -19.91 -24.29
C SER A 739 26.94 -21.30 -23.74
N PRO A 740 27.74 -21.42 -22.66
CA PRO A 740 27.97 -22.71 -22.02
C PRO A 740 26.67 -23.44 -21.65
N TYR A 741 25.68 -22.68 -21.14
CA TYR A 741 24.38 -23.24 -20.76
C TYR A 741 23.51 -23.63 -21.98
N SER A 742 23.57 -22.87 -23.08
CA SER A 742 22.90 -23.26 -24.33
C SER A 742 23.43 -24.61 -24.83
N ARG A 743 24.74 -24.84 -24.79
CA ARG A 743 25.34 -26.12 -25.19
C ARG A 743 24.90 -27.28 -24.29
N GLU A 744 24.74 -27.03 -22.99
CA GLU A 744 24.18 -28.00 -22.05
C GLU A 744 22.72 -28.34 -22.40
N LEU A 745 21.89 -27.34 -22.68
CA LEU A 745 20.51 -27.53 -23.11
C LEU A 745 20.43 -28.37 -24.39
N HIS A 746 21.21 -28.03 -25.41
CA HIS A 746 21.25 -28.81 -26.67
C HIS A 746 21.74 -30.23 -26.43
N ALA A 747 22.76 -30.45 -25.59
CA ALA A 747 23.22 -31.78 -25.23
C ALA A 747 22.14 -32.61 -24.50
N ALA A 748 21.36 -31.99 -23.61
CA ALA A 748 20.24 -32.65 -22.95
C ALA A 748 19.14 -33.07 -23.96
N ILE A 749 18.85 -32.24 -24.97
CA ILE A 749 17.90 -32.56 -26.04
C ILE A 749 18.42 -33.72 -26.91
N GLU A 750 19.72 -33.74 -27.21
CA GLU A 750 20.34 -34.82 -27.98
C GLU A 750 20.30 -36.18 -27.27
N ASN A 751 20.19 -36.20 -25.94
CA ASN A 751 20.07 -37.42 -25.14
C ASN A 751 18.64 -38.01 -25.10
N LEU A 752 17.63 -37.28 -25.57
CA LEU A 752 16.26 -37.80 -25.67
C LEU A 752 16.15 -38.86 -26.77
N ASP A 753 15.19 -39.79 -26.64
CA ASP A 753 14.84 -40.69 -27.73
C ASP A 753 14.27 -39.93 -28.95
N ASP A 754 14.37 -40.51 -30.15
CA ASP A 754 14.01 -39.85 -31.41
C ASP A 754 12.57 -39.31 -31.42
N ASN A 755 11.62 -40.00 -30.78
CA ASN A 755 10.24 -39.54 -30.71
C ASN A 755 10.15 -38.26 -29.86
N ARG A 756 10.66 -38.26 -28.63
CA ARG A 756 10.68 -37.07 -27.75
C ARG A 756 11.50 -35.93 -28.33
N LYS A 757 12.67 -36.22 -28.86
CA LYS A 757 13.56 -35.24 -29.49
C LYS A 757 12.87 -34.49 -30.63
N SER A 758 12.09 -35.20 -31.45
CA SER A 758 11.32 -34.60 -32.54
C SER A 758 10.22 -33.62 -32.09
N ARG A 759 9.85 -33.64 -30.80
CA ARG A 759 8.84 -32.75 -30.20
C ARG A 759 9.42 -31.47 -29.60
N VAL A 760 10.74 -31.31 -29.58
CA VAL A 760 11.41 -30.13 -29.01
C VAL A 760 12.02 -29.31 -30.13
N ARG A 761 11.77 -28.00 -30.10
CA ARG A 761 12.40 -27.05 -31.02
C ARG A 761 12.94 -25.85 -30.27
N VAL A 762 14.24 -25.61 -30.45
CA VAL A 762 14.94 -24.42 -29.94
C VAL A 762 14.98 -23.35 -31.03
N VAL A 763 14.59 -22.13 -30.67
CA VAL A 763 14.52 -20.96 -31.54
C VAL A 763 15.51 -19.93 -31.02
N LEU A 764 16.34 -19.42 -31.93
CA LEU A 764 17.26 -18.32 -31.65
C LEU A 764 16.51 -17.07 -31.18
N GLU A 765 17.22 -16.19 -30.49
CA GLU A 765 16.68 -14.88 -30.14
C GLU A 765 16.03 -14.14 -31.32
N THR A 766 14.87 -13.54 -31.06
CA THR A 766 14.03 -12.93 -32.08
C THR A 766 13.21 -11.78 -31.52
N SER A 767 12.96 -10.77 -32.37
CA SER A 767 12.01 -9.68 -32.09
C SER A 767 10.55 -10.10 -32.25
N ASP A 768 10.29 -11.19 -32.98
CA ASP A 768 8.93 -11.59 -33.38
C ASP A 768 8.34 -12.61 -32.40
N ILE A 769 8.56 -12.43 -31.10
CA ILE A 769 8.16 -13.41 -30.07
C ILE A 769 6.65 -13.71 -30.10
N PHE A 770 5.83 -12.72 -30.43
CA PHE A 770 4.37 -12.86 -30.52
C PHE A 770 3.90 -13.83 -31.61
N ARG A 771 4.74 -14.10 -32.62
CA ARG A 771 4.52 -15.19 -33.58
C ARG A 771 4.36 -16.53 -32.87
N TYR A 772 5.22 -16.78 -31.87
CA TYR A 772 5.25 -18.04 -31.13
C TYR A 772 4.13 -18.12 -30.10
N TYR A 773 3.84 -17.02 -29.39
CA TYR A 773 2.64 -16.94 -28.54
C TYR A 773 1.37 -17.18 -29.34
N ARG A 774 1.27 -16.67 -30.58
CA ARG A 774 0.10 -16.86 -31.45
C ARG A 774 -0.14 -18.33 -31.80
N MET A 775 0.93 -19.12 -31.93
CA MET A 775 0.86 -20.56 -32.19
C MET A 775 0.58 -21.39 -30.93
N ALA A 776 0.94 -20.90 -29.74
CA ALA A 776 0.90 -21.67 -28.49
C ALA A 776 -0.53 -21.93 -28.00
N ASP A 777 -0.74 -23.08 -27.35
CA ASP A 777 -1.92 -23.43 -26.55
C ASP A 777 -1.66 -23.30 -25.04
N GLY A 778 -0.39 -23.23 -24.61
CA GLY A 778 -0.01 -23.04 -23.21
C GLY A 778 1.41 -22.51 -23.07
N MET A 779 1.72 -21.95 -21.90
CA MET A 779 3.06 -21.48 -21.55
C MET A 779 3.64 -22.33 -20.44
N ILE A 780 4.93 -22.68 -20.57
CA ILE A 780 5.74 -23.26 -19.48
C ILE A 780 6.83 -22.26 -19.11
N PHE A 781 7.08 -22.09 -17.82
CA PHE A 781 8.13 -21.21 -17.33
C PHE A 781 8.88 -21.84 -16.15
N THR A 782 10.16 -22.18 -16.37
CA THR A 782 10.97 -23.03 -15.48
C THR A 782 11.96 -22.25 -14.62
N SER A 783 11.84 -20.93 -14.57
CA SER A 783 12.85 -20.11 -13.92
C SER A 783 13.01 -20.39 -12.42
N ARG A 784 14.23 -20.31 -11.91
CA ARG A 784 14.54 -20.50 -10.48
C ARG A 784 14.62 -19.20 -9.69
N MET A 785 14.67 -18.07 -10.39
CA MET A 785 14.80 -16.73 -9.80
C MET A 785 14.28 -15.74 -10.83
N GLU A 786 13.23 -14.97 -10.52
CA GLU A 786 12.66 -13.95 -11.41
C GLU A 786 12.03 -12.81 -10.63
N SER A 787 12.49 -11.58 -10.88
CA SER A 787 11.97 -10.43 -10.14
C SER A 787 10.56 -10.08 -10.56
N PHE A 788 10.32 -9.75 -11.83
CA PHE A 788 8.98 -9.48 -12.34
C PHE A 788 8.92 -9.69 -13.87
N PRO A 789 8.80 -10.96 -14.32
CA PRO A 789 9.06 -11.34 -15.71
C PRO A 789 7.96 -10.87 -16.68
N ARG A 790 8.33 -10.03 -17.66
CA ARG A 790 7.43 -9.54 -18.73
C ARG A 790 6.77 -10.66 -19.54
N VAL A 791 7.45 -11.79 -19.72
CA VAL A 791 6.91 -12.95 -20.46
C VAL A 791 5.67 -13.57 -19.81
N ILE A 792 5.52 -13.44 -18.49
CA ILE A 792 4.30 -13.86 -17.80
C ILE A 792 3.13 -12.93 -18.18
N GLN A 793 3.35 -11.62 -18.19
CA GLN A 793 2.35 -10.63 -18.64
C GLN A 793 1.97 -10.83 -20.11
N GLU A 794 2.93 -11.15 -20.97
CA GLU A 794 2.69 -11.47 -22.39
C GLU A 794 1.79 -12.71 -22.54
N ALA A 795 2.05 -13.78 -21.77
CA ALA A 795 1.22 -14.98 -21.77
C ALA A 795 -0.18 -14.75 -21.21
N MET A 796 -0.29 -13.95 -20.13
CA MET A 796 -1.57 -13.48 -19.59
C MET A 796 -2.35 -12.74 -20.66
N PHE A 797 -1.73 -11.76 -21.34
CA PHE A 797 -2.36 -11.04 -22.45
C PHE A 797 -2.84 -11.98 -23.56
N CYS A 798 -2.02 -12.96 -23.94
CA CYS A 798 -2.35 -13.94 -24.96
C CYS A 798 -3.40 -14.98 -24.53
N SER A 799 -3.91 -14.90 -23.29
CA SER A 799 -4.87 -15.86 -22.72
C SER A 799 -4.35 -17.30 -22.82
N LEU A 800 -3.10 -17.51 -22.42
CA LEU A 800 -2.54 -18.85 -22.33
C LEU A 800 -2.71 -19.41 -20.90
N PRO A 801 -3.05 -20.69 -20.73
CA PRO A 801 -2.84 -21.37 -19.46
C PRO A 801 -1.33 -21.43 -19.17
N ILE A 802 -0.94 -21.15 -17.92
CA ILE A 802 0.47 -21.01 -17.52
C ILE A 802 0.83 -22.09 -16.52
N ILE A 803 1.94 -22.79 -16.77
CA ILE A 803 2.62 -23.66 -15.82
C ILE A 803 3.93 -22.98 -15.44
N SER A 804 4.14 -22.68 -14.16
CA SER A 804 5.32 -21.92 -13.72
C SER A 804 5.82 -22.34 -12.35
N THR A 805 7.07 -22.03 -12.04
CA THR A 805 7.55 -22.03 -10.66
C THR A 805 7.00 -20.82 -9.86
N PRO A 806 6.79 -20.93 -8.54
CA PRO A 806 6.27 -19.84 -7.70
C PRO A 806 7.37 -18.91 -7.15
N VAL A 807 8.39 -18.58 -7.96
CA VAL A 807 9.55 -17.83 -7.47
C VAL A 807 9.33 -16.31 -7.54
N PHE A 808 9.56 -15.63 -6.41
CA PHE A 808 9.52 -14.16 -6.27
C PHE A 808 8.30 -13.51 -6.95
N GLY A 809 8.48 -12.57 -7.88
CA GLY A 809 7.36 -11.83 -8.47
C GLY A 809 6.50 -12.63 -9.44
N ILE A 810 6.79 -13.91 -9.69
CA ILE A 810 5.80 -14.80 -10.33
C ILE A 810 4.61 -15.04 -9.40
N SER A 811 4.85 -15.24 -8.11
CA SER A 811 3.79 -15.45 -7.10
C SER A 811 2.96 -14.19 -6.84
N GLU A 812 3.50 -13.01 -7.17
CA GLU A 812 2.72 -11.78 -7.17
C GLU A 812 1.77 -11.71 -8.39
N GLN A 813 2.24 -12.16 -9.56
CA GLN A 813 1.52 -12.14 -10.85
C GLN A 813 0.45 -13.23 -10.98
N LEU A 814 0.73 -14.43 -10.49
CA LEU A 814 -0.10 -15.62 -10.70
C LEU A 814 -0.57 -16.21 -9.38
N ARG A 815 -1.65 -16.99 -9.42
CA ARG A 815 -2.23 -17.70 -8.28
C ARG A 815 -2.33 -19.18 -8.62
N ASP A 816 -1.77 -20.02 -7.76
CA ASP A 816 -1.82 -21.47 -7.95
C ASP A 816 -3.26 -21.97 -8.02
N LYS A 817 -3.52 -22.89 -8.95
CA LYS A 817 -4.83 -23.53 -9.23
C LYS A 817 -5.94 -22.56 -9.65
N GLN A 818 -5.67 -21.26 -9.78
CA GLN A 818 -6.61 -20.27 -10.29
C GLN A 818 -6.16 -19.76 -11.67
N SER A 819 -5.09 -18.97 -11.71
CA SER A 819 -4.54 -18.39 -12.95
C SER A 819 -3.29 -19.10 -13.49
N ALA A 820 -2.73 -20.03 -12.73
CA ALA A 820 -1.63 -20.89 -13.17
C ALA A 820 -1.61 -22.23 -12.41
N LEU A 821 -0.81 -23.18 -12.89
CA LEU A 821 -0.36 -24.34 -12.09
C LEU A 821 1.08 -24.13 -11.66
N PHE A 822 1.31 -24.19 -10.35
CA PHE A 822 2.66 -24.10 -9.80
C PHE A 822 3.33 -25.47 -9.63
N PHE A 823 4.64 -25.48 -9.88
CA PHE A 823 5.51 -26.59 -9.54
C PHE A 823 6.78 -26.10 -8.85
N GLU A 824 7.34 -26.92 -7.96
CA GLU A 824 8.57 -26.56 -7.25
C GLU A 824 9.77 -26.57 -8.22
N PRO A 825 10.69 -25.58 -8.14
CA PRO A 825 11.90 -25.56 -8.98
C PRO A 825 12.68 -26.88 -8.91
N GLY A 826 13.02 -27.45 -10.07
CA GLY A 826 13.70 -28.74 -10.16
C GLY A 826 12.81 -29.98 -9.92
N ASN A 827 11.51 -29.82 -9.62
CA ASN A 827 10.57 -30.94 -9.48
C ASN A 827 9.94 -31.32 -10.80
N TYR A 828 10.67 -32.09 -11.61
CA TYR A 828 10.26 -32.50 -12.96
C TYR A 828 8.99 -33.35 -12.96
N LYS A 829 8.76 -34.13 -11.91
CA LYS A 829 7.54 -34.96 -11.78
C LYS A 829 6.29 -34.10 -11.64
N GLN A 830 6.34 -33.07 -10.79
CA GLN A 830 5.24 -32.13 -10.65
C GLN A 830 5.02 -31.33 -11.94
N LEU A 831 6.10 -30.93 -12.63
CA LEU A 831 5.99 -30.32 -13.95
C LEU A 831 5.28 -31.25 -14.95
N CYS A 832 5.57 -32.56 -14.96
CA CYS A 832 4.86 -33.54 -15.79
C CYS A 832 3.36 -33.62 -15.46
N GLU A 833 3.01 -33.63 -14.18
CA GLU A 833 1.62 -33.64 -13.71
C GLU A 833 0.87 -32.39 -14.18
N CYS A 834 1.47 -31.20 -14.05
CA CYS A 834 0.92 -29.94 -14.54
C CYS A 834 0.73 -29.95 -16.07
N ILE A 835 1.72 -30.43 -16.83
CA ILE A 835 1.62 -30.55 -18.30
C ILE A 835 0.46 -31.48 -18.67
N GLY A 836 0.39 -32.65 -18.04
CA GLY A 836 -0.70 -33.61 -18.27
C GLY A 836 -2.07 -33.00 -17.98
N GLU A 837 -2.21 -32.28 -16.88
CA GLU A 837 -3.47 -31.65 -16.49
C GLU A 837 -3.94 -30.59 -17.50
N ILE A 838 -3.05 -29.71 -17.97
CA ILE A 838 -3.39 -28.68 -18.96
C ILE A 838 -3.78 -29.31 -20.31
N VAL A 839 -3.07 -30.35 -20.75
CA VAL A 839 -3.37 -31.02 -22.03
C VAL A 839 -4.71 -31.75 -21.96
N GLN A 840 -5.00 -32.43 -20.85
CA GLN A 840 -6.16 -33.32 -20.73
C GLN A 840 -7.46 -32.60 -20.31
N ASN A 841 -7.38 -31.48 -19.59
CA ASN A 841 -8.57 -30.83 -19.01
C ASN A 841 -8.89 -29.49 -19.70
N GLU A 842 -9.79 -29.54 -20.69
CA GLU A 842 -10.21 -28.37 -21.44
C GLU A 842 -10.90 -27.30 -20.59
N ILE A 843 -11.80 -27.71 -19.70
CA ILE A 843 -12.55 -26.76 -18.87
C ILE A 843 -11.58 -26.00 -17.95
N LYS A 844 -10.66 -26.73 -17.31
CA LYS A 844 -9.67 -26.13 -16.42
C LYS A 844 -8.72 -25.19 -17.16
N ARG A 845 -8.17 -25.61 -18.31
CA ARG A 845 -7.22 -24.76 -19.07
C ARG A 845 -7.88 -23.48 -19.58
N THR A 846 -9.12 -23.53 -20.06
CA THR A 846 -9.84 -22.35 -20.56
C THR A 846 -10.12 -21.37 -19.44
N LYS A 847 -10.63 -21.87 -18.30
CA LYS A 847 -10.90 -21.01 -17.14
C LYS A 847 -9.63 -20.39 -16.57
N MET A 848 -8.53 -21.15 -16.53
CA MET A 848 -7.23 -20.66 -16.07
C MET A 848 -6.68 -19.57 -16.99
N ALA A 849 -6.75 -19.76 -18.30
CA ALA A 849 -6.34 -18.78 -19.29
C ALA A 849 -7.12 -17.46 -19.17
N GLU A 850 -8.44 -17.55 -19.00
CA GLU A 850 -9.30 -16.38 -18.77
C GLU A 850 -8.89 -15.64 -17.50
N LEU A 851 -8.65 -16.35 -16.39
CA LEU A 851 -8.24 -15.73 -15.13
C LEU A 851 -6.84 -15.14 -15.19
N ALA A 852 -5.90 -15.79 -15.89
CA ALA A 852 -4.58 -15.24 -16.16
C ALA A 852 -4.69 -13.93 -16.93
N HIS A 853 -5.51 -13.88 -17.98
CA HIS A 853 -5.75 -12.66 -18.75
C HIS A 853 -6.33 -11.54 -17.92
N GLN A 854 -7.39 -11.82 -17.15
CA GLN A 854 -8.03 -10.82 -16.31
C GLN A 854 -7.09 -10.34 -15.19
N SER A 855 -6.24 -11.21 -14.64
CA SER A 855 -5.24 -10.87 -13.62
C SER A 855 -4.25 -9.79 -14.07
N LEU A 856 -4.11 -9.54 -15.38
CA LEU A 856 -3.24 -8.50 -15.91
C LEU A 856 -3.64 -7.11 -15.43
N SER A 857 -4.93 -6.85 -15.17
CA SER A 857 -5.40 -5.57 -14.67
C SER A 857 -5.05 -5.29 -13.20
N ARG A 858 -4.46 -6.27 -12.49
CA ARG A 858 -3.91 -6.07 -11.14
C ARG A 858 -2.60 -5.28 -11.17
N PHE A 859 -1.96 -5.20 -12.33
CA PHE A 859 -0.67 -4.54 -12.51
C PHE A 859 -0.81 -3.25 -13.31
N PRO A 860 0.09 -2.27 -13.09
CA PRO A 860 0.02 -1.01 -13.80
C PRO A 860 0.12 -1.23 -15.32
N SER A 861 -0.61 -0.42 -16.08
CA SER A 861 -0.31 -0.28 -17.50
C SER A 861 1.08 0.34 -17.68
N ILE A 862 1.62 0.26 -18.90
CA ILE A 862 2.86 0.96 -19.24
C ILE A 862 2.77 2.47 -18.98
N VAL A 863 1.58 3.06 -19.12
CA VAL A 863 1.33 4.49 -18.87
C VAL A 863 1.35 4.78 -17.36
N ASP A 864 0.70 3.94 -16.56
CA ASP A 864 0.67 4.11 -15.10
C ASP A 864 2.07 3.99 -14.50
N MET A 865 2.87 3.03 -14.98
CA MET A 865 4.28 2.90 -14.59
C MET A 865 5.06 4.18 -14.92
N LYS A 866 4.92 4.71 -16.15
CA LYS A 866 5.59 5.95 -16.58
C LYS A 866 5.20 7.14 -15.69
N LEU A 867 3.91 7.33 -15.41
CA LEU A 867 3.42 8.40 -14.53
C LEU A 867 3.99 8.29 -13.11
N ARG A 868 4.12 7.08 -12.57
CA ARG A 868 4.76 6.87 -11.26
C ARG A 868 6.23 7.31 -11.25
N TYR A 869 6.99 7.00 -12.29
CA TYR A 869 8.38 7.48 -12.40
C TYR A 869 8.47 8.99 -12.62
N ILE A 870 7.56 9.58 -13.38
CA ILE A 870 7.48 11.05 -13.56
C ILE A 870 7.26 11.73 -12.21
N ASN A 871 6.24 11.30 -11.45
CA ASN A 871 5.96 11.84 -10.13
C ASN A 871 7.18 11.67 -9.19
N LEU A 872 7.86 10.52 -9.24
CA LEU A 872 9.05 10.28 -8.43
C LEU A 872 10.21 11.23 -8.78
N VAL A 873 10.40 11.54 -10.06
CA VAL A 873 11.40 12.51 -10.51
C VAL A 873 11.02 13.92 -10.08
N GLU A 874 9.75 14.31 -10.19
CA GLU A 874 9.26 15.61 -9.71
C GLU A 874 9.44 15.76 -8.19
N GLU A 875 9.13 14.72 -7.41
CA GLU A 875 9.36 14.67 -5.95
C GLU A 875 10.85 14.82 -5.60
N ALA A 876 11.71 14.05 -6.26
CA ALA A 876 13.16 14.09 -6.08
C ALA A 876 13.74 15.47 -6.42
N TYR A 877 13.26 16.06 -7.52
CA TYR A 877 13.65 17.39 -7.96
C TYR A 877 13.26 18.47 -6.95
N ALA A 878 12.01 18.48 -6.49
CA ALA A 878 11.51 19.43 -5.50
C ALA A 878 12.25 19.33 -4.15
N ALA A 879 12.59 18.12 -3.71
CA ALA A 879 13.39 17.90 -2.52
C ALA A 879 14.76 18.60 -2.61
N SER A 880 15.41 18.55 -3.79
CA SER A 880 16.72 19.18 -4.03
C SER A 880 16.69 20.71 -3.92
N GLU A 881 15.60 21.37 -4.30
CA GLU A 881 15.46 22.83 -4.17
C GLU A 881 15.33 23.27 -2.71
N SER A 882 14.68 22.45 -1.88
CA SER A 882 14.54 22.71 -0.45
C SER A 882 15.85 22.54 0.32
N GLU A 883 16.67 21.55 -0.04
CA GLU A 883 17.98 21.30 0.60
C GLU A 883 19.08 22.25 0.14
N LYS A 884 19.03 22.76 -1.11
CA LYS A 884 19.89 23.86 -1.57
C LYS A 884 19.80 25.10 -0.66
N LYS A 885 18.70 25.26 0.09
CA LYS A 885 18.51 26.34 1.08
C LYS A 885 19.02 26.02 2.50
N ILE A 886 19.29 24.76 2.86
CA ILE A 886 19.52 24.35 4.27
C ILE A 886 20.90 23.69 4.52
N THR A 887 21.53 23.01 3.57
CA THR A 887 22.63 22.07 3.88
C THR A 887 23.96 22.44 3.24
N ALA A 888 24.56 23.54 3.70
CA ALA A 888 25.95 23.89 3.38
C ALA A 888 27.00 23.34 4.38
N ARG A 889 26.65 22.54 5.41
CA ARG A 889 27.59 22.30 6.53
C ARG A 889 27.78 20.90 7.15
N SER A 890 27.00 19.85 6.88
CA SER A 890 27.08 18.63 7.73
C SER A 890 27.61 17.32 7.10
N LEU A 891 27.74 17.18 5.78
CA LEU A 891 28.11 15.87 5.17
C LEU A 891 29.55 15.74 4.64
N ILE A 892 30.38 16.77 4.74
CA ILE A 892 31.77 16.75 4.23
C ILE A 892 32.78 16.49 5.37
N LYS A 893 32.60 15.41 6.14
CA LYS A 893 33.61 14.94 7.11
C LYS A 893 34.07 13.49 6.91
N SER A 894 33.56 12.78 5.92
CA SER A 894 33.96 11.39 5.61
C SER A 894 34.60 11.21 4.23
N SER A 895 35.15 12.27 3.62
CA SER A 895 35.87 12.21 2.34
C SER A 895 37.24 11.51 2.42
N THR A 896 37.51 10.74 3.47
CA THR A 896 38.72 9.92 3.67
C THR A 896 38.55 8.47 3.23
N LEU A 897 37.45 8.13 2.54
CA LEU A 897 37.19 6.78 2.02
C LEU A 897 37.55 6.59 0.54
N PHE A 898 38.20 7.58 -0.09
CA PHE A 898 38.89 7.46 -1.38
C PHE A 898 40.39 7.54 -1.16
#